data_AF-A0A8H6NHX7-F1
#
_entry.id   AF-A0A8H6NHX7-F1
#
_cell.length_a   1.000
_cell.length_b   1.000
_cell.length_c   1.000
_cell.angle_alpha   90.00
_cell.angle_beta   90.00
_cell.angle_gamma   90.00
#
_symmetry.space_group_name_H-M   'P 1'
#
loop_
_entity.id
_entity.type
_entity.pdbx_description
1 polymer ?
#
loop_
_entity_poly.entity_id
_entity_poly.type
_entity_poly.pdbx_seq_one_letter_code
_entity_poly.pdbx_strand_id
1 'polypeptide(L)'
;MGSPVKMEDYTVGWDPADHNSYALGKVQGHNVAIACLPAGVYGTTSAATVAKDLLRSFRSIRFGLMVGIGGGAPSEEQDIRLGDVVVSQPAGTNGGVIQYGRGKALLEGGFERVGSLNAPPQILLTALSGLQANHLCGQGRLPQFLSDFALRNPKMKAGFGYQGTANDVLFSAEYDHGDSRPTCDRCDDAQTIQRITRDDTDPVVHYGTIASGDQVMKNAQRRDQLRRVLNALCFETEAAGLMQDFPCLVIRGVSDYADSHKNNKWQNYAAVTAAAFAKEILSVIPPARVLQQGTVPQIVSDPVLHGLVTTTTEAITTQTHHQMTRYHSEEEAKCHQSFKTSHPGDDLLWISADPGCGKSVLARSLIENDLRARNHTVCYFFFKDNEEQDAMSTALCGLLQQLFSSQPQLLRHAMDSYKKNGCKLQNEAAELWRILVDASRDDGKTKTATCADNEATTTICVLDALDECASGDRRVLIERLNDFYTHRSSTSTRNRTLKFLVTSRPYQDIATGFSHIPSRLPSIRLTGEESNADISREINLVICDAVERFGHEYQLDGRMQDILRRRLVETPNRTYLWLHLMLEALPDLDKSTSSAFQSDINSLPQPVEEAYERILSRHSGQRPKVEAILHIIVGARRLLKILELYVAYQMATVTPSPTKHKELELDSAHFESHVRHLCGLLVFINDERIFLIHQTAKDFLVARNDLTDCHVGSGDILCSHGIRRQ
;
A
#
# COMPACT_ATOMS: atom_id res chain seq x y z
N MET A 1 -19.71 8.02 32.74
CA MET A 1 -18.38 8.62 33.04
C MET A 1 -17.74 7.83 34.15
N GLY A 2 -16.44 7.53 34.06
CA GLY A 2 -15.68 7.16 35.24
C GLY A 2 -15.71 8.33 36.23
N SER A 3 -15.69 8.02 37.53
CA SER A 3 -15.65 9.01 38.59
C SER A 3 -14.61 10.11 38.28
N PRO A 4 -14.91 11.39 38.56
CA PRO A 4 -13.94 12.46 38.35
C PRO A 4 -12.75 12.18 39.26
N VAL A 5 -11.63 11.80 38.64
CA VAL A 5 -10.34 11.84 39.32
C VAL A 5 -10.09 13.31 39.59
N LYS A 6 -9.91 13.65 40.88
CA LYS A 6 -9.64 15.02 41.32
C LYS A 6 -8.46 15.57 40.52
N MET A 7 -8.64 16.79 40.04
CA MET A 7 -7.69 17.55 39.23
C MET A 7 -6.58 18.10 40.13
N GLU A 8 -5.82 17.22 40.80
CA GLU A 8 -4.64 17.59 41.59
C GLU A 8 -3.54 16.54 41.31
N ASP A 9 -2.42 17.02 40.78
CA ASP A 9 -1.10 16.38 40.61
C ASP A 9 -0.82 15.40 39.45
N TYR A 10 -1.13 15.81 38.22
CA TYR A 10 -0.29 15.45 37.05
C TYR A 10 -0.13 16.66 36.12
N THR A 11 0.82 17.55 36.41
CA THR A 11 1.33 18.49 35.40
C THR A 11 2.26 17.72 34.45
N VAL A 12 1.70 16.94 33.53
CA VAL A 12 2.42 16.57 32.31
C VAL A 12 2.31 17.80 31.41
N GLY A 13 3.31 18.67 31.45
CA GLY A 13 3.37 19.81 30.53
C GLY A 13 3.49 19.27 29.11
N TRP A 14 2.40 19.33 28.35
CA TRP A 14 2.46 19.21 26.89
C TRP A 14 3.09 20.48 26.31
N ASP A 15 3.43 20.44 25.02
CA ASP A 15 4.16 21.52 24.36
C ASP A 15 3.46 22.87 24.62
N PRO A 16 4.17 23.93 25.10
CA PRO A 16 3.56 25.22 25.39
C PRO A 16 2.91 25.89 24.16
N ALA A 17 3.29 25.48 22.95
CA ALA A 17 2.71 25.95 21.69
C ALA A 17 1.53 25.08 21.21
N ASP A 18 1.16 24.03 21.94
CA ASP A 18 -0.03 23.22 21.71
C ASP A 18 -1.23 23.85 22.40
N HIS A 19 -2.20 24.28 21.60
CA HIS A 19 -3.40 24.97 22.06
C HIS A 19 -4.62 24.04 22.13
N ASN A 20 -4.44 22.73 21.91
CA ASN A 20 -5.52 21.77 21.98
C ASN A 20 -5.96 21.50 23.42
N SER A 21 -7.21 21.09 23.56
CA SER A 21 -7.73 20.52 24.80
C SER A 21 -7.82 19.00 24.67
N TYR A 22 -7.25 18.29 25.65
CA TYR A 22 -7.21 16.83 25.64
C TYR A 22 -8.03 16.21 26.76
N ALA A 23 -8.79 15.17 26.42
CA ALA A 23 -9.28 14.20 27.38
C ALA A 23 -8.39 12.96 27.35
N LEU A 24 -7.69 12.69 28.46
CA LEU A 24 -6.82 11.54 28.61
C LEU A 24 -7.56 10.42 29.36
N GLY A 25 -7.34 9.16 28.96
CA GLY A 25 -7.97 8.05 29.64
C GLY A 25 -7.58 6.69 29.10
N LYS A 26 -8.41 5.69 29.41
CA LYS A 26 -8.22 4.30 28.98
C LYS A 26 -9.50 3.73 28.39
N VAL A 27 -9.43 3.14 27.20
CA VAL A 27 -10.56 2.50 26.52
C VAL A 27 -10.15 1.09 26.11
N GLN A 28 -10.88 0.08 26.57
CA GLN A 28 -10.63 -1.34 26.25
C GLN A 28 -9.18 -1.80 26.46
N GLY A 29 -8.50 -1.26 27.48
CA GLY A 29 -7.11 -1.62 27.75
C GLY A 29 -6.07 -0.66 27.14
N HIS A 30 -6.45 0.19 26.20
CA HIS A 30 -5.57 1.13 25.49
C HIS A 30 -5.54 2.50 26.17
N ASN A 31 -4.36 3.10 26.31
CA ASN A 31 -4.26 4.51 26.70
C ASN A 31 -4.67 5.39 25.52
N VAL A 32 -5.57 6.34 25.76
CA VAL A 32 -6.12 7.21 24.72
C VAL A 32 -5.95 8.69 25.09
N ALA A 33 -5.65 9.50 24.09
CA ALA A 33 -5.73 10.95 24.13
C ALA A 33 -6.75 11.39 23.08
N ILE A 34 -7.78 12.12 23.51
CA ILE A 34 -8.86 12.59 22.65
C ILE A 34 -8.78 14.10 22.56
N ALA A 35 -8.70 14.62 21.34
CA ALA A 35 -8.80 16.05 21.04
C ALA A 35 -10.06 16.31 20.20
N CYS A 36 -10.65 17.49 20.37
CA CYS A 36 -11.74 17.98 19.53
C CYS A 36 -11.26 19.19 18.73
N LEU A 37 -11.85 19.41 17.55
CA LEU A 37 -11.62 20.64 16.81
C LEU A 37 -12.11 21.85 17.62
N PRO A 38 -11.46 23.03 17.48
CA PRO A 38 -11.92 24.24 18.15
C PRO A 38 -13.37 24.54 17.82
N ALA A 39 -14.11 25.06 18.81
CA ALA A 39 -15.54 25.36 18.64
C ALA A 39 -15.77 26.31 17.46
N GLY A 40 -16.63 25.91 16.52
CA GLY A 40 -16.95 26.70 15.33
C GLY A 40 -15.90 26.64 14.21
N VAL A 41 -14.81 25.90 14.39
CA VAL A 41 -13.77 25.70 13.39
C VAL A 41 -13.82 24.25 12.91
N TYR A 42 -13.92 24.06 11.60
CA TYR A 42 -13.96 22.76 10.94
C TYR A 42 -13.18 22.83 9.63
N GLY A 43 -13.02 21.69 8.96
CA GLY A 43 -12.26 21.59 7.72
C GLY A 43 -10.90 20.94 7.89
N THR A 44 -10.29 20.62 6.75
CA THR A 44 -9.03 19.87 6.65
C THR A 44 -7.86 20.52 7.39
N THR A 45 -7.67 21.83 7.25
CA THR A 45 -6.57 22.57 7.92
C THR A 45 -6.64 22.48 9.44
N SER A 46 -7.82 22.70 10.03
CA SER A 46 -7.97 22.64 11.48
C SER A 46 -7.73 21.24 12.01
N ALA A 47 -8.23 20.22 11.32
CA ALA A 47 -8.00 18.83 11.68
C ALA A 47 -6.52 18.43 11.59
N ALA A 48 -5.80 18.91 10.58
CA ALA A 48 -4.36 18.72 10.44
C ALA A 48 -3.57 19.36 11.60
N THR A 49 -3.91 20.60 11.98
CA THR A 49 -3.27 21.30 13.10
C THR A 49 -3.47 20.56 14.41
N VAL A 50 -4.73 20.18 14.72
CA VAL A 50 -5.05 19.44 15.96
C VAL A 50 -4.29 18.11 16.00
N ALA A 51 -4.25 17.36 14.90
CA ALA A 51 -3.51 16.11 14.81
C ALA A 51 -1.99 16.28 14.97
N LYS A 52 -1.40 17.30 14.33
CA LYS A 52 0.05 17.59 14.46
C LYS A 52 0.43 17.96 15.90
N ASP A 53 -0.35 18.82 16.54
CA ASP A 53 -0.10 19.23 17.91
C ASP A 53 -0.28 18.05 18.89
N LEU A 54 -1.29 17.20 18.67
CA LEU A 54 -1.48 15.95 19.40
C LEU A 54 -0.28 15.01 19.27
N LEU A 55 0.26 14.83 18.06
CA LEU A 55 1.46 14.03 17.84
C LEU A 55 2.72 14.64 18.48
N ARG A 56 2.82 15.97 18.48
CA ARG A 56 3.94 16.70 19.08
C ARG A 56 3.95 16.54 20.60
N SER A 57 2.79 16.66 21.23
CA SER A 57 2.61 16.55 22.68
C SER A 57 2.63 15.10 23.18
N PHE A 58 2.11 14.16 22.40
CA PHE A 58 2.04 12.75 22.79
C PHE A 58 2.88 11.85 21.88
N ARG A 59 4.18 11.76 22.19
CA ARG A 59 5.16 10.99 21.41
C ARG A 59 4.93 9.48 21.38
N SER A 60 4.08 8.95 22.27
CA SER A 60 3.77 7.52 22.36
C SER A 60 2.56 7.08 21.54
N ILE A 61 1.96 7.97 20.74
CA ILE A 61 0.82 7.63 19.86
C ILE A 61 1.30 6.74 18.72
N ARG A 62 0.51 5.71 18.38
CA ARG A 62 0.87 4.66 17.40
C ARG A 62 -0.10 4.54 16.22
N PHE A 63 -1.34 4.98 16.41
CA PHE A 63 -2.33 5.15 15.34
C PHE A 63 -3.41 6.12 15.81
N GLY A 64 -4.19 6.64 14.87
CA GLY A 64 -5.34 7.50 15.12
C GLY A 64 -6.68 6.83 14.83
N LEU A 65 -7.73 7.31 15.49
CA LEU A 65 -9.12 7.11 15.06
C LEU A 65 -9.73 8.48 14.85
N MET A 66 -10.22 8.74 13.65
CA MET A 66 -10.91 9.98 13.32
C MET A 66 -12.41 9.73 13.36
N VAL A 67 -13.02 10.14 14.46
CA VAL A 67 -14.42 9.85 14.77
C VAL A 67 -15.24 11.12 14.63
N GLY A 68 -16.32 11.04 13.86
CA GLY A 68 -17.22 12.17 13.71
C GLY A 68 -18.52 11.79 13.02
N ILE A 69 -19.19 12.79 12.48
CA ILE A 69 -20.41 12.61 11.68
C ILE A 69 -20.11 12.88 10.20
N GLY A 70 -20.94 12.34 9.33
CA GLY A 70 -20.90 12.60 7.89
C GLY A 70 -22.28 12.41 7.25
N GLY A 71 -22.40 12.84 5.99
CA GLY A 71 -23.60 12.65 5.19
C GLY A 71 -23.56 11.35 4.41
N GLY A 72 -24.56 10.49 4.57
CA GLY A 72 -24.65 9.20 3.89
C GLY A 72 -25.02 9.33 2.41
N ALA A 73 -24.51 8.42 1.59
CA ALA A 73 -24.80 8.34 0.17
C ALA A 73 -25.48 7.00 -0.17
N PRO A 74 -26.77 6.82 0.19
CA PRO A 74 -27.49 5.56 -0.02
C PRO A 74 -27.58 5.21 -1.51
N SER A 75 -27.60 3.92 -1.84
CA SER A 75 -27.89 3.37 -3.17
C SER A 75 -28.82 2.16 -3.07
N GLU A 76 -29.20 1.56 -4.20
CA GLU A 76 -29.99 0.32 -4.19
C GLU A 76 -29.20 -0.85 -3.59
N GLU A 77 -27.88 -0.87 -3.79
CA GLU A 77 -26.98 -1.91 -3.27
C GLU A 77 -26.53 -1.65 -1.83
N GLN A 78 -26.59 -0.40 -1.37
CA GLN A 78 -26.14 0.04 -0.05
C GLN A 78 -27.22 0.89 0.61
N ASP A 79 -28.11 0.24 1.38
CA ASP A 79 -29.16 0.90 2.14
C ASP A 79 -28.59 1.60 3.39
N ILE A 80 -27.96 2.76 3.18
CA ILE A 80 -27.41 3.59 4.25
C ILE A 80 -28.52 4.41 4.92
N ARG A 81 -28.62 4.33 6.25
CA ARG A 81 -29.65 5.01 7.05
C ARG A 81 -29.08 5.99 8.06
N LEU A 82 -29.91 6.95 8.48
CA LEU A 82 -29.52 7.88 9.54
C LEU A 82 -29.25 7.10 10.83
N GLY A 83 -28.12 7.40 11.46
CA GLY A 83 -27.61 6.67 12.63
C GLY A 83 -26.67 5.50 12.32
N ASP A 84 -26.63 5.00 11.07
CA ASP A 84 -25.63 4.00 10.64
C ASP A 84 -24.21 4.54 10.77
N VAL A 85 -23.22 3.65 10.65
CA VAL A 85 -21.80 4.00 10.70
C VAL A 85 -21.14 3.64 9.38
N VAL A 86 -20.39 4.58 8.80
CA VAL A 86 -19.51 4.35 7.65
C VAL A 86 -18.06 4.37 8.11
N VAL A 87 -17.30 3.36 7.72
CA VAL A 87 -15.90 3.17 8.12
C VAL A 87 -15.04 3.11 6.88
N SER A 88 -13.98 3.93 6.85
CA SER A 88 -13.07 3.99 5.70
C SER A 88 -12.37 2.65 5.49
N GLN A 89 -12.55 2.02 4.34
CA GLN A 89 -11.86 0.79 3.94
C GLN A 89 -11.22 0.97 2.56
N PRO A 90 -9.92 0.63 2.40
CA PRO A 90 -9.26 0.64 1.10
C PRO A 90 -9.99 -0.23 0.07
N ALA A 91 -10.23 0.32 -1.11
CA ALA A 91 -10.86 -0.39 -2.22
C ALA A 91 -10.27 0.07 -3.56
N GLY A 92 -9.88 -0.90 -4.40
CA GLY A 92 -9.30 -0.60 -5.71
C GLY A 92 -8.00 0.21 -5.61
N THR A 93 -8.04 1.47 -6.06
CA THR A 93 -6.90 2.41 -6.08
C THR A 93 -6.97 3.48 -4.98
N ASN A 94 -7.96 3.43 -4.08
CA ASN A 94 -8.13 4.39 -3.00
C ASN A 94 -7.76 3.79 -1.63
N GLY A 95 -7.21 4.61 -0.74
CA GLY A 95 -6.87 4.24 0.64
C GLY A 95 -8.07 4.17 1.59
N GLY A 96 -9.30 4.20 1.07
CA GLY A 96 -10.54 4.26 1.85
C GLY A 96 -11.07 5.66 2.10
N VAL A 97 -10.27 6.70 1.84
CA VAL A 97 -10.71 8.10 1.78
C VAL A 97 -10.27 8.74 0.48
N ILE A 98 -11.16 9.52 -0.13
CA ILE A 98 -10.87 10.27 -1.36
C ILE A 98 -11.09 11.75 -1.11
N GLN A 99 -10.07 12.57 -1.36
CA GLN A 99 -10.25 14.03 -1.42
C GLN A 99 -10.91 14.41 -2.76
N TYR A 100 -12.23 14.60 -2.77
CA TYR A 100 -12.98 14.79 -4.02
C TYR A 100 -12.89 16.22 -4.58
N GLY A 101 -12.47 17.18 -3.76
CA GLY A 101 -12.26 18.57 -4.18
C GLY A 101 -10.87 18.87 -4.77
N ARG A 102 -9.94 17.91 -4.72
CA ARG A 102 -8.56 18.10 -5.19
C ARG A 102 -8.40 17.61 -6.63
N GLY A 103 -8.10 18.51 -7.54
CA GLY A 103 -8.04 18.22 -8.97
C GLY A 103 -7.63 19.41 -9.81
N LYS A 104 -7.42 19.16 -11.10
CA LYS A 104 -7.15 20.18 -12.12
C LYS A 104 -8.47 20.53 -12.83
N ALA A 105 -8.72 21.82 -13.01
CA ALA A 105 -9.75 22.26 -13.94
C ALA A 105 -9.26 22.02 -15.38
N LEU A 106 -10.10 21.39 -16.19
CA LEU A 106 -9.90 21.16 -17.62
C LEU A 106 -10.70 22.20 -18.43
N LEU A 107 -10.42 22.30 -19.73
CA LEU A 107 -11.22 23.09 -20.67
C LEU A 107 -12.69 22.62 -20.66
N GLU A 108 -13.61 23.53 -21.01
CA GLU A 108 -15.07 23.26 -21.04
C GLU A 108 -15.69 22.87 -19.68
N GLY A 109 -15.03 23.21 -18.56
CA GLY A 109 -15.57 22.95 -17.21
C GLY A 109 -15.36 21.51 -16.72
N GLY A 110 -14.52 20.73 -17.40
CA GLY A 110 -14.08 19.42 -16.90
C GLY A 110 -13.26 19.54 -15.61
N PHE A 111 -13.26 18.50 -14.79
CA PHE A 111 -12.45 18.43 -13.57
C PHE A 111 -11.79 17.07 -13.47
N GLU A 112 -10.46 17.06 -13.39
CA GLU A 112 -9.66 15.86 -13.22
C GLU A 112 -9.16 15.76 -11.78
N ARG A 113 -9.65 14.78 -11.04
CA ARG A 113 -9.20 14.54 -9.65
C ARG A 113 -7.73 14.09 -9.65
N VAL A 114 -6.92 14.67 -8.78
CA VAL A 114 -5.48 14.31 -8.63
C VAL A 114 -5.15 13.92 -7.20
N GLY A 115 -4.16 13.04 -7.07
CA GLY A 115 -3.64 12.58 -5.78
C GLY A 115 -4.40 11.39 -5.16
N SER A 116 -3.74 10.77 -4.20
CA SER A 116 -4.26 9.70 -3.35
C SER A 116 -3.93 10.00 -1.89
N LEU A 117 -4.73 9.46 -0.98
CA LEU A 117 -4.47 9.50 0.46
C LEU A 117 -4.04 8.11 0.93
N ASN A 118 -3.21 8.08 1.98
CA ASN A 118 -2.72 6.84 2.56
C ASN A 118 -3.86 5.98 3.14
N ALA A 119 -3.63 4.67 3.17
CA ALA A 119 -4.55 3.73 3.80
C ALA A 119 -4.36 3.69 5.34
N PRO A 120 -5.39 3.29 6.11
CA PRO A 120 -5.25 3.03 7.53
C PRO A 120 -4.14 1.99 7.83
N PRO A 121 -3.48 2.07 9.00
CA PRO A 121 -2.50 1.07 9.44
C PRO A 121 -3.00 -0.37 9.38
N GLN A 122 -2.09 -1.31 9.10
CA GLN A 122 -2.39 -2.75 9.04
C GLN A 122 -3.04 -3.30 10.31
N ILE A 123 -2.67 -2.78 11.50
CA ILE A 123 -3.31 -3.18 12.76
C ILE A 123 -4.80 -2.84 12.80
N LEU A 124 -5.20 -1.71 12.21
CA LEU A 124 -6.61 -1.30 12.11
C LEU A 124 -7.31 -2.10 11.01
N LEU A 125 -6.68 -2.31 9.85
CA LEU A 125 -7.26 -3.10 8.76
C LEU A 125 -7.50 -4.56 9.16
N THR A 126 -6.56 -5.17 9.88
CA THR A 126 -6.71 -6.53 10.43
C THR A 126 -7.87 -6.60 11.43
N ALA A 127 -8.02 -5.57 12.27
CA ALA A 127 -9.14 -5.48 13.21
C ALA A 127 -10.49 -5.32 12.49
N LEU A 128 -10.54 -4.57 11.39
CA LEU A 128 -11.74 -4.43 10.57
C LEU A 128 -12.18 -5.76 9.98
N SER A 129 -11.26 -6.54 9.40
CA SER A 129 -11.60 -7.87 8.85
C SER A 129 -12.20 -8.79 9.93
N GLY A 130 -11.66 -8.76 11.15
CA GLY A 130 -12.22 -9.49 12.28
C GLY A 130 -13.60 -9.00 12.70
N LEU A 131 -13.82 -7.68 12.73
CA LEU A 131 -15.13 -7.10 13.05
C LEU A 131 -16.18 -7.40 11.98
N GLN A 132 -15.82 -7.34 10.70
CA GLN A 132 -16.71 -7.71 9.60
C GLN A 132 -17.21 -9.14 9.75
N ALA A 133 -16.31 -10.07 10.06
CA ALA A 133 -16.70 -11.46 10.34
C ALA A 133 -17.64 -11.55 11.55
N ASN A 134 -17.37 -10.81 12.63
CA ASN A 134 -18.25 -10.78 13.81
C ASN A 134 -19.64 -10.21 13.48
N HIS A 135 -19.72 -9.15 12.68
CA HIS A 135 -20.98 -8.54 12.27
C HIS A 135 -21.80 -9.49 11.40
N LEU A 136 -21.17 -10.19 10.45
CA LEU A 136 -21.82 -11.24 9.66
C LEU A 136 -22.35 -12.39 10.52
N CYS A 137 -21.67 -12.71 11.63
CA CYS A 137 -22.11 -13.72 12.59
C CYS A 137 -23.10 -13.20 13.66
N GLY A 138 -23.55 -11.94 13.59
CA GLY A 138 -24.43 -11.34 14.60
C GLY A 138 -23.77 -11.16 15.98
N GLN A 139 -22.43 -11.16 16.02
CA GLN A 139 -21.61 -10.98 17.24
C GLN A 139 -21.13 -9.54 17.43
N GLY A 140 -21.72 -8.59 16.70
CA GLY A 140 -21.46 -7.16 16.87
C GLY A 140 -21.83 -6.67 18.27
N ARG A 141 -21.03 -5.75 18.80
CA ARG A 141 -21.22 -5.16 20.14
C ARG A 141 -21.73 -3.73 20.10
N LEU A 142 -21.91 -3.16 18.90
CA LEU A 142 -22.43 -1.81 18.72
C LEU A 142 -23.73 -1.56 19.50
N PRO A 143 -24.78 -2.40 19.41
CA PRO A 143 -26.04 -2.16 20.13
C PRO A 143 -25.85 -2.23 21.65
N GLN A 144 -24.99 -3.14 22.12
CA GLN A 144 -24.65 -3.27 23.55
C GLN A 144 -23.97 -2.00 24.07
N PHE A 145 -23.02 -1.44 23.33
CA PHE A 145 -22.34 -0.20 23.73
C PHE A 145 -23.27 1.00 23.74
N LEU A 146 -24.23 1.08 22.82
CA LEU A 146 -25.24 2.14 22.79
C LEU A 146 -26.22 2.02 23.96
N SER A 147 -26.68 0.80 24.27
CA SER A 147 -27.54 0.54 25.44
C SER A 147 -26.83 0.89 26.75
N ASP A 148 -25.57 0.45 26.91
CA ASP A 148 -24.72 0.80 28.05
C ASP A 148 -24.55 2.32 28.20
N PHE A 149 -24.34 3.03 27.08
CA PHE A 149 -24.22 4.48 27.09
C PHE A 149 -25.52 5.15 27.56
N ALA A 150 -26.66 4.73 27.04
CA ALA A 150 -27.97 5.28 27.40
C ALA A 150 -28.31 5.04 28.87
N LEU A 151 -27.97 3.86 29.41
CA LEU A 151 -28.16 3.51 30.82
C LEU A 151 -27.28 4.36 31.75
N ARG A 152 -26.01 4.58 31.37
CA ARG A 152 -25.06 5.36 32.18
C ARG A 152 -25.28 6.86 32.12
N ASN A 153 -25.96 7.35 31.08
CA ASN A 153 -26.16 8.79 30.85
C ASN A 153 -27.65 9.10 30.58
N PRO A 154 -28.54 8.90 31.57
CA PRO A 154 -29.99 9.02 31.36
C PRO A 154 -30.43 10.41 30.89
N LYS A 155 -29.71 11.47 31.31
CA LYS A 155 -29.98 12.86 30.86
C LYS A 155 -29.65 13.11 29.38
N MET A 156 -28.78 12.29 28.78
CA MET A 156 -28.39 12.40 27.37
C MET A 156 -29.26 11.54 26.45
N LYS A 157 -30.07 10.62 27.01
CA LYS A 157 -30.86 9.64 26.25
C LYS A 157 -31.79 10.27 25.20
N ALA A 158 -32.39 11.42 25.50
CA ALA A 158 -33.33 12.08 24.58
C ALA A 158 -32.66 12.56 23.29
N GLY A 159 -31.44 13.12 23.38
CA GLY A 159 -30.70 13.64 22.22
C GLY A 159 -29.78 12.61 21.56
N PHE A 160 -29.26 11.65 22.32
CA PHE A 160 -28.29 10.66 21.86
C PHE A 160 -28.88 9.25 21.69
N GLY A 161 -30.20 9.10 21.79
CA GLY A 161 -30.91 7.86 21.48
C GLY A 161 -31.34 7.79 20.01
N TYR A 162 -31.81 6.61 19.58
CA TYR A 162 -32.40 6.44 18.26
C TYR A 162 -33.58 7.40 18.06
N GLN A 163 -33.60 8.11 16.93
CA GLN A 163 -34.56 9.19 16.69
C GLN A 163 -35.89 8.70 16.09
N GLY A 164 -36.03 7.39 15.84
CA GLY A 164 -37.26 6.79 15.32
C GLY A 164 -37.33 6.76 13.80
N THR A 165 -37.90 5.69 13.25
CA THR A 165 -37.97 5.42 11.80
C THR A 165 -38.72 6.49 11.02
N ALA A 166 -39.74 7.12 11.64
CA ALA A 166 -40.48 8.23 11.02
C ALA A 166 -39.62 9.48 10.74
N ASN A 167 -38.45 9.58 11.36
CA ASN A 167 -37.51 10.69 11.17
C ASN A 167 -36.34 10.33 10.23
N ASP A 168 -36.32 9.10 9.71
CA ASP A 168 -35.34 8.59 8.74
C ASP A 168 -35.90 8.72 7.32
N VAL A 169 -35.95 9.96 6.84
CA VAL A 169 -36.59 10.33 5.56
C VAL A 169 -35.52 10.61 4.52
N LEU A 170 -35.57 9.86 3.41
CA LEU A 170 -34.74 10.07 2.23
C LEU A 170 -35.63 10.64 1.11
N PHE A 171 -35.29 11.81 0.59
CA PHE A 171 -35.99 12.43 -0.53
C PHE A 171 -35.37 12.05 -1.88
N SER A 172 -36.17 12.15 -2.95
CA SER A 172 -35.69 12.06 -4.33
C SER A 172 -34.56 13.04 -4.58
N ALA A 173 -33.52 12.62 -5.32
CA ALA A 173 -32.38 13.46 -5.62
C ALA A 173 -32.73 14.67 -6.53
N GLU A 174 -33.89 14.65 -7.17
CA GLU A 174 -34.40 15.74 -8.01
C GLU A 174 -35.26 16.74 -7.24
N TYR A 175 -35.62 16.41 -6.00
CA TYR A 175 -36.39 17.28 -5.14
C TYR A 175 -35.43 18.08 -4.26
N ASP A 176 -35.40 19.39 -4.44
CA ASP A 176 -34.65 20.28 -3.57
C ASP A 176 -35.53 20.87 -2.47
N HIS A 177 -34.94 21.05 -1.30
CA HIS A 177 -35.58 21.73 -0.19
C HIS A 177 -35.86 23.20 -0.56
N GLY A 178 -37.13 23.52 -0.82
CA GLY A 178 -37.55 24.83 -1.33
C GLY A 178 -37.73 25.94 -0.28
N ASP A 179 -37.55 25.65 1.01
CA ASP A 179 -37.71 26.62 2.10
C ASP A 179 -36.34 27.03 2.68
N SER A 180 -36.22 28.29 3.09
CA SER A 180 -35.09 28.80 3.88
C SER A 180 -34.96 28.17 5.27
N ARG A 181 -36.02 27.51 5.76
CA ARG A 181 -36.05 26.84 7.07
C ARG A 181 -35.21 25.56 7.06
N PRO A 182 -34.56 25.20 8.19
CA PRO A 182 -33.73 23.99 8.28
C PRO A 182 -34.53 22.68 8.50
N THR A 183 -35.87 22.72 8.44
CA THR A 183 -36.76 21.60 8.77
C THR A 183 -37.57 21.17 7.57
N CYS A 184 -37.79 19.87 7.41
CA CYS A 184 -38.53 19.29 6.29
C CYS A 184 -40.05 19.14 6.54
N ASP A 185 -40.61 19.81 7.57
CA ASP A 185 -42.02 19.72 7.95
C ASP A 185 -43.01 20.18 6.85
N ARG A 186 -42.51 20.84 5.80
CA ARG A 186 -43.28 21.35 4.66
C ARG A 186 -42.84 20.75 3.33
N CYS A 187 -41.93 19.78 3.36
CA CYS A 187 -41.53 19.06 2.18
C CYS A 187 -42.67 18.17 1.69
N ASP A 188 -42.72 17.91 0.39
CA ASP A 188 -43.72 17.04 -0.20
C ASP A 188 -43.39 15.57 0.12
N ASP A 189 -44.24 14.94 0.94
CA ASP A 189 -44.11 13.54 1.31
C ASP A 189 -44.14 12.61 0.09
N ALA A 190 -44.75 13.02 -1.03
CA ALA A 190 -44.75 12.24 -2.27
C ALA A 190 -43.36 12.15 -2.92
N GLN A 191 -42.41 13.02 -2.54
CA GLN A 191 -41.03 13.01 -3.01
C GLN A 191 -40.12 12.10 -2.15
N THR A 192 -40.67 11.43 -1.14
CA THR A 192 -39.92 10.51 -0.29
C THR A 192 -39.70 9.15 -0.97
N ILE A 193 -38.49 8.62 -0.85
CA ILE A 193 -38.14 7.30 -1.37
C ILE A 193 -38.66 6.23 -0.40
N GLN A 194 -39.57 5.39 -0.89
CA GLN A 194 -40.07 4.24 -0.14
C GLN A 194 -38.98 3.18 -0.02
N ARG A 195 -38.66 2.78 1.21
CA ARG A 195 -37.62 1.80 1.53
C ARG A 195 -38.22 0.66 2.35
N ILE A 196 -37.72 -0.56 2.14
CA ILE A 196 -38.14 -1.75 2.89
C ILE A 196 -37.82 -1.53 4.38
N THR A 197 -38.76 -1.83 5.27
CA THR A 197 -38.51 -1.74 6.73
C THR A 197 -37.42 -2.74 7.13
N ARG A 198 -36.43 -2.30 7.92
CA ARG A 198 -35.42 -3.21 8.50
C ARG A 198 -36.07 -4.09 9.58
N ASP A 199 -35.48 -5.26 9.80
CA ASP A 199 -35.94 -6.20 10.83
C ASP A 199 -35.77 -5.64 12.26
N ASP A 200 -34.81 -4.75 12.46
CA ASP A 200 -34.55 -4.07 13.72
C ASP A 200 -34.18 -2.58 13.54
N THR A 201 -33.92 -1.91 14.67
CA THR A 201 -33.53 -0.49 14.74
C THR A 201 -32.04 -0.30 15.02
N ASP A 202 -31.25 -1.36 15.00
CA ASP A 202 -29.84 -1.30 15.33
C ASP A 202 -29.07 -0.64 14.17
N PRO A 203 -28.05 0.19 14.47
CA PRO A 203 -27.24 0.78 13.42
C PRO A 203 -26.44 -0.26 12.65
N VAL A 204 -26.40 -0.12 11.33
CA VAL A 204 -25.60 -0.97 10.45
C VAL A 204 -24.25 -0.31 10.20
N VAL A 205 -23.19 -1.13 10.14
CA VAL A 205 -21.84 -0.68 9.80
C VAL A 205 -21.56 -0.96 8.32
N HIS A 206 -21.26 0.09 7.57
CA HIS A 206 -20.90 0.05 6.16
C HIS A 206 -19.41 0.31 6.01
N TYR A 207 -18.73 -0.50 5.21
CA TYR A 207 -17.28 -0.43 5.03
C TYR A 207 -16.95 -0.07 3.59
N GLY A 208 -16.23 1.03 3.37
CA GLY A 208 -15.88 1.45 2.03
C GLY A 208 -15.34 2.88 1.95
N THR A 209 -15.49 3.49 0.79
CA THR A 209 -14.89 4.80 0.50
C THR A 209 -15.64 5.94 1.20
N ILE A 210 -14.91 6.81 1.90
CA ILE A 210 -15.41 8.09 2.41
C ILE A 210 -14.86 9.23 1.53
N ALA A 211 -15.75 10.07 1.01
CA ALA A 211 -15.41 11.25 0.23
C ALA A 211 -15.19 12.45 1.17
N SER A 212 -13.98 13.00 1.17
CA SER A 212 -13.56 14.13 1.99
C SER A 212 -13.36 15.40 1.15
N GLY A 213 -13.83 16.55 1.64
CA GLY A 213 -13.60 17.82 0.95
C GLY A 213 -13.92 19.04 1.81
N ASP A 214 -13.44 20.22 1.43
CA ASP A 214 -13.58 21.43 2.27
C ASP A 214 -14.99 22.06 2.24
N GLN A 215 -15.91 21.47 1.47
CA GLN A 215 -17.28 21.96 1.29
C GLN A 215 -18.29 20.93 1.77
N VAL A 216 -19.24 21.37 2.59
CA VAL A 216 -20.38 20.54 3.00
C VAL A 216 -21.25 20.23 1.79
N MET A 217 -21.41 18.93 1.48
CA MET A 217 -22.28 18.49 0.40
C MET A 217 -23.75 18.70 0.77
N LYS A 218 -24.47 19.50 -0.03
CA LYS A 218 -25.91 19.78 0.11
C LYS A 218 -26.69 19.59 -1.19
N ASN A 219 -26.09 18.97 -2.19
CA ASN A 219 -26.72 18.77 -3.50
C ASN A 219 -26.82 17.26 -3.77
N ALA A 220 -28.04 16.73 -3.76
CA ALA A 220 -28.30 15.30 -3.92
C ALA A 220 -27.86 14.76 -5.28
N GLN A 221 -28.02 15.54 -6.35
CA GLN A 221 -27.58 15.14 -7.70
C GLN A 221 -26.06 15.04 -7.79
N ARG A 222 -25.35 16.03 -7.23
CA ARG A 222 -23.88 16.06 -7.15
C ARG A 222 -23.36 14.93 -6.27
N ARG A 223 -24.00 14.68 -5.12
CA ARG A 223 -23.74 13.53 -4.25
C ARG A 223 -23.86 12.23 -5.02
N ASP A 224 -24.95 12.00 -5.73
CA ASP A 224 -25.18 10.76 -6.48
C ASP A 224 -24.22 10.62 -7.67
N GLN A 225 -23.86 11.72 -8.33
CA GLN A 225 -22.82 11.72 -9.37
C GLN A 225 -21.48 11.26 -8.78
N LEU A 226 -21.05 11.87 -7.68
CA LEU A 226 -19.80 11.53 -7.01
C LEU A 226 -19.83 10.12 -6.39
N ARG A 227 -20.98 9.68 -5.85
CA ARG A 227 -21.20 8.31 -5.39
C ARG A 227 -20.90 7.31 -6.50
N ARG A 228 -21.47 7.50 -7.70
CA ARG A 228 -21.25 6.61 -8.85
C ARG A 228 -19.79 6.59 -9.32
N VAL A 229 -19.13 7.74 -9.34
CA VAL A 229 -17.75 7.87 -9.85
C VAL A 229 -16.72 7.36 -8.84
N LEU A 230 -16.93 7.64 -7.54
CA LEU A 230 -15.97 7.37 -6.48
C LEU A 230 -16.28 6.11 -5.66
N ASN A 231 -17.44 5.51 -5.89
CA ASN A 231 -18.03 4.48 -5.01
C ASN A 231 -18.07 4.95 -3.54
N ALA A 232 -18.42 6.23 -3.32
CA ALA A 232 -18.41 6.87 -2.01
C ALA A 232 -19.66 6.55 -1.22
N LEU A 233 -19.51 6.11 0.03
CA LEU A 233 -20.62 5.78 0.95
C LEU A 233 -21.00 6.95 1.85
N CYS A 234 -20.06 7.87 2.08
CA CYS A 234 -20.21 9.00 3.00
C CYS A 234 -19.44 10.22 2.50
N PHE A 235 -19.96 11.42 2.81
CA PHE A 235 -19.29 12.70 2.60
C PHE A 235 -18.97 13.37 3.94
N GLU A 236 -17.74 13.83 4.12
CA GLU A 236 -17.28 14.55 5.33
C GLU A 236 -16.23 15.61 4.97
N THR A 237 -15.80 16.40 5.96
CA THR A 237 -15.07 17.65 5.70
C THR A 237 -13.65 17.75 6.28
N GLU A 238 -13.13 16.69 6.90
CA GLU A 238 -11.89 16.82 7.67
C GLU A 238 -10.80 15.81 7.31
N ALA A 239 -11.14 14.58 6.90
CA ALA A 239 -10.19 13.48 6.82
C ALA A 239 -9.03 13.70 5.85
N ALA A 240 -9.28 14.35 4.71
CA ALA A 240 -8.25 14.64 3.73
C ALA A 240 -7.10 15.50 4.27
N GLY A 241 -7.33 16.27 5.34
CA GLY A 241 -6.31 17.14 5.93
C GLY A 241 -5.24 16.39 6.73
N LEU A 242 -5.52 15.17 7.18
CA LEU A 242 -4.63 14.45 8.09
C LEU A 242 -4.30 13.03 7.66
N MET A 243 -5.08 12.39 6.79
CA MET A 243 -4.82 11.00 6.38
C MET A 243 -3.47 10.79 5.69
N GLN A 244 -2.85 11.84 5.15
CA GLN A 244 -1.52 11.73 4.56
C GLN A 244 -0.44 11.44 5.62
N ASP A 245 -0.45 12.17 6.73
CA ASP A 245 0.65 12.16 7.71
C ASP A 245 0.26 11.54 9.06
N PHE A 246 -1.04 11.32 9.29
CA PHE A 246 -1.56 10.71 10.52
C PHE A 246 -2.18 9.35 10.19
N PRO A 247 -1.49 8.24 10.51
CA PRO A 247 -1.99 6.91 10.22
C PRO A 247 -3.25 6.62 11.05
N CYS A 248 -4.42 6.79 10.45
CA CYS A 248 -5.69 6.69 11.15
C CYS A 248 -6.77 5.94 10.36
N LEU A 249 -7.78 5.48 11.09
CA LEU A 249 -9.03 5.00 10.52
C LEU A 249 -10.12 6.07 10.67
N VAL A 250 -10.89 6.33 9.61
CA VAL A 250 -11.99 7.31 9.62
C VAL A 250 -13.32 6.59 9.87
N ILE A 251 -14.07 7.08 10.85
CA ILE A 251 -15.33 6.50 11.33
C ILE A 251 -16.36 7.63 11.37
N ARG A 252 -17.42 7.49 10.58
CA ARG A 252 -18.46 8.51 10.42
C ARG A 252 -19.83 7.95 10.72
N GLY A 253 -20.50 8.52 11.72
CA GLY A 253 -21.92 8.29 11.93
C GLY A 253 -22.72 9.09 10.92
N VAL A 254 -23.74 8.47 10.33
CA VAL A 254 -24.57 9.10 9.30
C VAL A 254 -25.57 10.05 9.96
N SER A 255 -25.36 11.35 9.83
CA SER A 255 -26.20 12.39 10.43
C SER A 255 -27.21 13.03 9.48
N ASP A 256 -26.96 12.91 8.18
CA ASP A 256 -27.80 13.44 7.10
C ASP A 256 -27.51 12.66 5.82
N TYR A 257 -28.18 13.02 4.71
CA TYR A 257 -28.00 12.39 3.41
C TYR A 257 -27.17 13.22 2.41
N ALA A 258 -26.32 14.14 2.89
CA ALA A 258 -25.50 14.98 2.02
C ALA A 258 -26.32 15.72 0.94
N ASP A 259 -27.49 16.22 1.32
CA ASP A 259 -28.43 16.91 0.44
C ASP A 259 -28.99 18.20 1.08
N SER A 260 -29.94 18.82 0.38
CA SER A 260 -30.57 20.08 0.78
C SER A 260 -31.52 19.92 1.97
N HIS A 261 -31.89 18.69 2.35
CA HIS A 261 -32.80 18.35 3.46
C HIS A 261 -32.08 18.11 4.80
N LYS A 262 -30.75 18.33 4.84
CA LYS A 262 -29.93 18.21 6.05
C LYS A 262 -30.51 18.98 7.24
N ASN A 263 -30.67 18.29 8.36
CA ASN A 263 -31.09 18.85 9.65
C ASN A 263 -30.23 18.30 10.81
N ASN A 264 -30.42 18.84 12.02
CA ASN A 264 -29.56 18.53 13.18
C ASN A 264 -30.10 17.40 14.07
N LYS A 265 -31.25 16.79 13.75
CA LYS A 265 -31.95 15.84 14.64
C LYS A 265 -31.12 14.58 14.94
N TRP A 266 -30.39 14.10 13.93
CA TRP A 266 -29.61 12.87 14.00
C TRP A 266 -28.15 13.05 14.43
N GLN A 267 -27.64 14.28 14.49
CA GLN A 267 -26.20 14.54 14.72
C GLN A 267 -25.68 13.92 16.02
N ASN A 268 -26.43 14.06 17.13
CA ASN A 268 -26.05 13.50 18.42
C ASN A 268 -26.08 11.96 18.42
N TYR A 269 -27.10 11.36 17.79
CA TYR A 269 -27.18 9.90 17.67
C TYR A 269 -26.04 9.36 16.79
N ALA A 270 -25.83 9.96 15.61
CA ALA A 270 -24.74 9.63 14.71
C ALA A 270 -23.36 9.76 15.39
N ALA A 271 -23.13 10.81 16.18
CA ALA A 271 -21.89 10.97 16.92
C ALA A 271 -21.65 9.83 17.91
N VAL A 272 -22.69 9.38 18.64
CA VAL A 272 -22.54 8.28 19.59
C VAL A 272 -22.42 6.92 18.90
N THR A 273 -23.06 6.69 17.75
CA THR A 273 -22.88 5.43 16.99
C THR A 273 -21.46 5.33 16.44
N ALA A 274 -20.90 6.41 15.91
CA ALA A 274 -19.49 6.47 15.52
C ALA A 274 -18.53 6.21 16.69
N ALA A 275 -18.78 6.84 17.85
CA ALA A 275 -17.97 6.64 19.05
C ALA A 275 -18.10 5.21 19.62
N ALA A 276 -19.29 4.61 19.53
CA ALA A 276 -19.52 3.23 19.93
C ALA A 276 -18.74 2.26 19.04
N PHE A 277 -18.70 2.49 17.72
CA PHE A 277 -17.87 1.70 16.81
C PHE A 277 -16.37 1.88 17.09
N ALA A 278 -15.91 3.11 17.38
CA ALA A 278 -14.53 3.37 17.78
C ALA A 278 -14.15 2.59 19.06
N LYS A 279 -15.08 2.45 20.01
CA LYS A 279 -14.90 1.60 21.19
C LYS A 279 -14.90 0.10 20.84
N GLU A 280 -15.71 -0.31 19.85
CA GLU A 280 -15.79 -1.69 19.39
C GLU A 280 -14.52 -2.16 18.70
N ILE A 281 -13.94 -1.36 17.79
CA ILE A 281 -12.68 -1.71 17.12
C ILE A 281 -11.52 -1.81 18.13
N LEU A 282 -11.46 -0.93 19.13
CA LEU A 282 -10.48 -1.06 20.20
C LEU A 282 -10.66 -2.33 21.05
N SER A 283 -11.87 -2.89 21.11
CA SER A 283 -12.15 -4.12 21.88
C SER A 283 -11.62 -5.39 21.23
N VAL A 284 -11.37 -5.37 19.92
CA VAL A 284 -10.78 -6.51 19.19
C VAL A 284 -9.28 -6.38 18.97
N ILE A 285 -8.71 -5.19 19.22
CA ILE A 285 -7.27 -4.95 19.14
C ILE A 285 -6.63 -5.26 20.50
N PRO A 286 -5.72 -6.24 20.62
CA PRO A 286 -5.03 -6.49 21.87
C PRO A 286 -4.05 -5.35 22.22
N PRO A 287 -4.05 -4.79 23.45
CA PRO A 287 -3.11 -3.74 23.85
C PRO A 287 -1.63 -4.13 23.65
N ALA A 288 -1.30 -5.41 23.86
CA ALA A 288 0.05 -5.92 23.63
C ALA A 288 0.51 -5.79 22.18
N ARG A 289 -0.39 -5.96 21.19
CA ARG A 289 -0.07 -5.75 19.77
C ARG A 289 0.15 -4.28 19.44
N VAL A 290 -0.60 -3.39 20.10
CA VAL A 290 -0.40 -1.94 19.95
C VAL A 290 0.98 -1.56 20.47
N LEU A 291 1.40 -2.06 21.63
CA LEU A 291 2.72 -1.75 22.20
C LEU A 291 3.91 -2.18 21.30
N GLN A 292 3.70 -3.17 20.43
CA GLN A 292 4.67 -3.65 19.43
C GLN A 292 4.73 -2.81 18.15
N GLN A 293 3.82 -1.84 17.96
CA GLN A 293 3.87 -0.93 16.81
C GLN A 293 4.81 0.24 17.11
N GLY A 294 5.49 0.74 16.06
CA GLY A 294 6.24 1.99 16.11
C GLY A 294 5.35 3.19 16.45
N THR A 295 5.94 4.24 17.01
CA THR A 295 5.18 5.46 17.30
C THR A 295 5.04 6.32 16.04
N VAL A 296 3.90 7.00 15.88
CA VAL A 296 3.63 7.86 14.72
C VAL A 296 4.70 8.96 14.60
N PRO A 297 5.17 9.63 15.66
CA PRO A 297 6.23 10.61 15.52
C PRO A 297 7.57 10.01 15.08
N GLN A 298 7.88 8.74 15.36
CA GLN A 298 9.07 8.08 14.78
C GLN A 298 8.89 7.78 13.29
N ILE A 299 7.66 7.46 12.85
CA ILE A 299 7.32 7.19 11.45
C ILE A 299 7.26 8.50 10.62
N VAL A 300 6.80 9.59 11.23
CA VAL A 300 6.56 10.90 10.58
C VAL A 300 7.76 11.85 10.71
N SER A 301 8.58 11.72 11.77
CA SER A 301 9.75 12.60 12.01
C SER A 301 11.06 12.02 11.49
N ASP A 302 11.04 10.95 10.69
CA ASP A 302 12.22 10.52 9.96
C ASP A 302 12.35 11.40 8.70
N PRO A 303 13.28 12.38 8.68
CA PRO A 303 13.45 13.30 7.54
C PRO A 303 13.82 12.56 6.25
N VAL A 304 14.32 11.32 6.35
CA VAL A 304 14.63 10.46 5.22
C VAL A 304 13.35 9.86 4.64
N LEU A 305 12.35 9.52 5.47
CA LEU A 305 11.04 8.97 5.05
C LEU A 305 10.09 10.03 4.50
N HIS A 306 10.06 11.25 5.05
CA HIS A 306 9.27 12.34 4.46
C HIS A 306 9.87 12.81 3.13
N GLY A 307 11.20 12.77 2.97
CA GLY A 307 11.86 12.94 1.66
C GLY A 307 11.55 11.78 0.71
N LEU A 308 11.72 10.54 1.15
CA LEU A 308 11.47 9.33 0.36
C LEU A 308 10.00 9.07 0.04
N VAL A 309 9.03 9.64 0.76
CA VAL A 309 7.62 9.48 0.43
C VAL A 309 7.12 10.70 -0.33
N THR A 310 7.54 11.92 -0.01
CA THR A 310 7.04 13.12 -0.71
C THR A 310 7.75 13.33 -2.04
N THR A 311 9.08 13.19 -2.09
CA THR A 311 9.85 13.33 -3.33
C THR A 311 9.59 12.15 -4.26
N THR A 312 9.41 10.95 -3.73
CA THR A 312 9.11 9.76 -4.56
C THR A 312 7.63 9.70 -4.93
N THR A 313 6.68 10.16 -4.11
CA THR A 313 5.25 10.22 -4.52
C THR A 313 4.98 11.41 -5.43
N GLU A 314 5.65 12.56 -5.29
CA GLU A 314 5.54 13.67 -6.25
C GLU A 314 6.29 13.35 -7.55
N ALA A 315 7.47 12.72 -7.50
CA ALA A 315 8.15 12.23 -8.70
C ALA A 315 7.38 11.08 -9.38
N ILE A 316 6.83 10.12 -8.62
CA ILE A 316 5.99 9.04 -9.16
C ILE A 316 4.66 9.60 -9.66
N THR A 317 4.00 10.56 -9.01
CA THR A 317 2.71 11.10 -9.49
C THR A 317 2.91 12.03 -10.69
N THR A 318 4.02 12.78 -10.74
CA THR A 318 4.40 13.61 -11.89
C THR A 318 4.90 12.74 -13.05
N GLN A 319 5.62 11.64 -12.77
CA GLN A 319 5.94 10.61 -13.77
C GLN A 319 4.68 9.87 -14.22
N THR A 320 3.78 9.42 -13.34
CA THR A 320 2.56 8.69 -13.73
C THR A 320 1.73 9.54 -14.70
N HIS A 321 1.74 10.86 -14.56
CA HIS A 321 0.99 11.75 -15.43
C HIS A 321 1.71 12.13 -16.75
N HIS A 322 3.05 12.19 -16.76
CA HIS A 322 3.82 12.30 -18.01
C HIS A 322 3.97 10.95 -18.74
N GLN A 323 3.87 9.84 -18.01
CA GLN A 323 3.79 8.48 -18.53
C GLN A 323 2.37 8.21 -19.09
N MET A 324 1.29 8.70 -18.47
CA MET A 324 -0.08 8.56 -19.01
C MET A 324 -0.34 9.28 -20.35
N THR A 325 0.58 10.12 -20.86
CA THR A 325 0.44 10.74 -22.19
C THR A 325 1.38 10.24 -23.27
N ARG A 326 2.33 9.32 -23.02
CA ARG A 326 3.28 8.88 -24.07
C ARG A 326 3.74 7.42 -24.08
N TYR A 327 3.10 6.48 -23.37
CA TYR A 327 3.29 5.03 -23.65
C TYR A 327 2.42 4.60 -24.83
N HIS A 328 2.81 5.04 -26.02
CA HIS A 328 2.51 4.35 -27.27
C HIS A 328 3.85 3.83 -27.80
N SER A 329 4.41 2.80 -27.16
CA SER A 329 5.48 2.02 -27.77
C SER A 329 4.90 0.74 -28.40
N GLU A 330 5.45 0.34 -29.53
CA GLU A 330 5.09 -0.88 -30.26
C GLU A 330 5.25 -2.16 -29.42
N GLU A 331 5.91 -2.09 -28.26
CA GLU A 331 6.19 -3.20 -27.34
C GLU A 331 5.03 -3.44 -26.35
N GLU A 332 4.40 -2.38 -25.82
CA GLU A 332 3.11 -2.51 -25.13
C GLU A 332 2.00 -2.85 -26.12
N ALA A 333 2.03 -2.31 -27.36
CA ALA A 333 1.11 -2.74 -28.41
C ALA A 333 1.30 -4.22 -28.77
N LYS A 334 2.53 -4.76 -28.74
CA LYS A 334 2.83 -6.19 -28.85
C LYS A 334 2.37 -7.00 -27.64
N CYS A 335 2.55 -6.51 -26.41
CA CYS A 335 2.07 -7.17 -25.18
C CYS A 335 0.52 -7.22 -25.17
N HIS A 336 -0.11 -6.10 -25.51
CA HIS A 336 -1.55 -5.91 -25.64
C HIS A 336 -2.13 -6.72 -26.80
N GLN A 337 -1.51 -6.73 -27.99
CA GLN A 337 -1.91 -7.58 -29.12
C GLN A 337 -1.68 -9.05 -28.79
N SER A 338 -0.52 -9.45 -28.28
CA SER A 338 -0.21 -10.85 -28.01
C SER A 338 -1.07 -11.46 -26.90
N PHE A 339 -1.66 -10.67 -26.00
CA PHE A 339 -2.49 -11.17 -24.90
C PHE A 339 -4.01 -11.06 -25.13
N LYS A 340 -4.48 -10.09 -25.95
CA LYS A 340 -5.90 -9.96 -26.37
C LYS A 340 -6.23 -10.61 -27.71
N THR A 341 -5.30 -10.67 -28.67
CA THR A 341 -5.56 -11.15 -30.05
C THR A 341 -5.07 -12.58 -30.30
N SER A 342 -4.50 -13.23 -29.30
CA SER A 342 -3.97 -14.58 -29.42
C SER A 342 -5.08 -15.61 -29.59
N HIS A 343 -4.79 -16.58 -30.45
CA HIS A 343 -5.66 -17.70 -30.78
C HIS A 343 -5.89 -18.58 -29.54
N PRO A 344 -6.88 -19.50 -29.56
CA PRO A 344 -7.07 -20.47 -28.48
C PRO A 344 -5.79 -21.30 -28.29
N GLY A 345 -4.91 -20.88 -27.38
CA GLY A 345 -3.53 -21.41 -27.28
C GLY A 345 -2.54 -20.58 -26.44
N ASP A 346 -2.60 -19.24 -26.42
CA ASP A 346 -1.58 -18.40 -25.74
C ASP A 346 -2.04 -17.90 -24.36
N ASP A 347 -2.31 -18.84 -23.45
CA ASP A 347 -2.84 -18.54 -22.12
C ASP A 347 -1.73 -18.35 -21.05
N LEU A 348 -0.45 -18.45 -21.41
CA LEU A 348 0.70 -18.15 -20.55
C LEU A 348 1.64 -17.14 -21.22
N LEU A 349 1.91 -16.04 -20.52
CA LEU A 349 2.87 -15.00 -20.93
C LEU A 349 4.02 -14.94 -19.91
N TRP A 350 5.25 -15.06 -20.38
CA TRP A 350 6.44 -14.86 -19.56
C TRP A 350 7.15 -13.57 -19.93
N ILE A 351 7.32 -12.68 -18.95
CA ILE A 351 8.07 -11.43 -19.09
C ILE A 351 9.39 -11.59 -18.36
N SER A 352 10.49 -11.63 -19.12
CA SER A 352 11.83 -11.68 -18.58
C SER A 352 12.44 -10.28 -18.58
N ALA A 353 13.05 -9.84 -17.49
CA ALA A 353 13.86 -8.62 -17.52
C ALA A 353 15.10 -8.68 -16.64
N ASP A 354 16.08 -7.85 -16.99
CA ASP A 354 17.28 -7.66 -16.17
C ASP A 354 16.96 -6.85 -14.89
N PRO A 355 17.77 -7.00 -13.83
CA PRO A 355 17.52 -6.32 -12.56
C PRO A 355 17.45 -4.79 -12.70
N GLY A 356 16.52 -4.13 -11.99
CA GLY A 356 16.37 -2.67 -12.06
C GLY A 356 15.66 -2.13 -13.31
N CYS A 357 15.23 -2.99 -14.23
CA CYS A 357 14.48 -2.61 -15.45
C CYS A 357 12.96 -2.43 -15.25
N GLY A 358 12.46 -2.39 -14.00
CA GLY A 358 11.06 -2.05 -13.73
C GLY A 358 10.01 -3.15 -13.90
N LYS A 359 10.38 -4.45 -13.82
CA LYS A 359 9.44 -5.60 -13.93
C LYS A 359 8.19 -5.47 -13.05
N SER A 360 8.39 -5.22 -11.76
CA SER A 360 7.30 -5.09 -10.79
C SER A 360 6.46 -3.84 -11.04
N VAL A 361 7.07 -2.79 -11.59
CA VAL A 361 6.36 -1.57 -12.02
C VAL A 361 5.48 -1.87 -13.25
N LEU A 362 5.99 -2.64 -14.21
CA LEU A 362 5.22 -3.10 -15.36
C LEU A 362 4.08 -4.04 -14.95
N ALA A 363 4.36 -5.05 -14.10
CA ALA A 363 3.33 -5.97 -13.60
C ALA A 363 2.21 -5.20 -12.90
N ARG A 364 2.57 -4.20 -12.09
CA ARG A 364 1.62 -3.30 -11.44
C ARG A 364 0.81 -2.47 -12.44
N SER A 365 1.46 -1.85 -13.43
CA SER A 365 0.78 -1.08 -14.49
C SER A 365 -0.23 -1.95 -15.26
N LEU A 366 0.16 -3.17 -15.64
CA LEU A 366 -0.74 -4.11 -16.34
C LEU A 366 -1.97 -4.47 -15.48
N ILE A 367 -1.78 -4.68 -14.17
CA ILE A 367 -2.87 -4.95 -13.23
C ILE A 367 -3.81 -3.73 -13.07
N GLU A 368 -3.24 -2.53 -13.01
CA GLU A 368 -3.97 -1.29 -12.71
C GLU A 368 -4.71 -0.73 -13.92
N ASN A 369 -4.11 -0.79 -15.12
CA ASN A 369 -4.57 -0.07 -16.31
C ASN A 369 -5.18 -0.97 -17.39
N ASP A 370 -4.63 -2.16 -17.63
CA ASP A 370 -4.92 -2.92 -18.87
C ASP A 370 -5.77 -4.18 -18.67
N LEU A 371 -5.61 -4.86 -17.54
CA LEU A 371 -6.26 -6.16 -17.28
C LEU A 371 -7.65 -6.04 -16.63
N ARG A 372 -8.02 -4.85 -16.13
CA ARG A 372 -9.34 -4.59 -15.51
C ARG A 372 -10.41 -4.23 -16.56
N ALA A 373 -10.80 -5.21 -17.37
CA ALA A 373 -11.97 -5.12 -18.25
C ALA A 373 -13.18 -5.91 -17.68
N ARG A 374 -14.41 -5.55 -18.06
CA ARG A 374 -15.67 -6.05 -17.47
C ARG A 374 -15.85 -7.57 -17.39
N ASN A 375 -15.10 -8.35 -18.18
CA ASN A 375 -15.30 -9.80 -18.33
C ASN A 375 -14.15 -10.68 -17.78
N HIS A 376 -13.26 -10.10 -16.96
CA HIS A 376 -12.08 -10.81 -16.42
C HIS A 376 -11.97 -10.64 -14.90
N THR A 377 -11.55 -11.70 -14.20
CA THR A 377 -11.12 -11.64 -12.79
C THR A 377 -9.60 -11.67 -12.75
N VAL A 378 -8.98 -10.61 -12.22
CA VAL A 378 -7.52 -10.50 -12.12
C VAL A 378 -7.10 -10.78 -10.68
N CYS A 379 -6.26 -11.79 -10.49
CA CYS A 379 -5.65 -12.14 -9.21
C CYS A 379 -4.14 -11.97 -9.35
N TYR A 380 -3.46 -11.50 -8.31
CA TYR A 380 -2.01 -11.28 -8.40
C TYR A 380 -1.27 -11.66 -7.11
N PHE A 381 0.01 -12.01 -7.25
CA PHE A 381 0.92 -12.23 -6.14
C PHE A 381 2.33 -11.75 -6.50
N PHE A 382 2.98 -11.09 -5.54
CA PHE A 382 4.34 -10.58 -5.69
C PHE A 382 5.26 -11.41 -4.80
N PHE A 383 6.12 -12.23 -5.41
CA PHE A 383 7.12 -12.98 -4.67
C PHE A 383 8.16 -12.03 -4.08
N LYS A 384 8.66 -12.39 -2.90
CA LYS A 384 9.83 -11.77 -2.31
C LYS A 384 10.71 -12.83 -1.67
N ASP A 385 12.04 -12.68 -1.76
CA ASP A 385 13.01 -13.59 -1.14
C ASP A 385 13.01 -13.43 0.40
N ASN A 386 11.94 -13.89 1.04
CA ASN A 386 11.74 -13.94 2.49
C ASN A 386 10.75 -15.04 2.88
N GLU A 387 10.83 -15.54 4.12
CA GLU A 387 10.02 -16.65 4.63
C GLU A 387 8.50 -16.42 4.63
N GLU A 388 8.03 -15.18 4.41
CA GLU A 388 6.61 -14.85 4.39
C GLU A 388 6.02 -14.86 2.97
N GLN A 389 6.83 -14.64 1.93
CA GLN A 389 6.37 -14.39 0.55
C GLN A 389 7.16 -15.15 -0.54
N ASP A 390 8.01 -16.10 -0.17
CA ASP A 390 8.78 -16.94 -1.10
C ASP A 390 8.07 -18.26 -1.46
N ALA A 391 7.05 -18.66 -0.70
CA ALA A 391 6.39 -19.96 -0.83
C ALA A 391 5.26 -20.01 -1.87
N MET A 392 5.19 -21.10 -2.63
CA MET A 392 4.11 -21.35 -3.60
C MET A 392 2.75 -21.47 -2.92
N SER A 393 2.68 -22.09 -1.75
CA SER A 393 1.44 -22.24 -0.99
C SER A 393 0.84 -20.87 -0.61
N THR A 394 1.68 -19.92 -0.18
CA THR A 394 1.27 -18.54 0.11
C THR A 394 0.78 -17.85 -1.15
N ALA A 395 1.48 -18.00 -2.28
CA ALA A 395 1.06 -17.44 -3.56
C ALA A 395 -0.33 -17.94 -3.97
N LEU A 396 -0.55 -19.26 -3.90
CA LEU A 396 -1.85 -19.85 -4.22
C LEU A 396 -2.96 -19.45 -3.26
N CYS A 397 -2.67 -19.32 -1.97
CA CYS A 397 -3.62 -18.79 -0.99
C CYS A 397 -4.04 -17.36 -1.35
N GLY A 398 -3.07 -16.50 -1.68
CA GLY A 398 -3.32 -15.11 -2.10
C GLY A 398 -4.17 -15.03 -3.36
N LEU A 399 -3.90 -15.86 -4.37
CA LEU A 399 -4.70 -15.92 -5.60
C LEU A 399 -6.12 -16.43 -5.34
N LEU A 400 -6.28 -17.53 -4.59
CA LEU A 400 -7.59 -18.10 -4.25
C LEU A 400 -8.43 -17.16 -3.39
N GLN A 401 -7.81 -16.45 -2.44
CA GLN A 401 -8.50 -15.44 -1.64
C GLN A 401 -9.08 -14.34 -2.53
N GLN A 402 -8.31 -13.81 -3.47
CA GLN A 402 -8.77 -12.79 -4.42
C GLN A 402 -9.87 -13.32 -5.35
N LEU A 403 -9.72 -14.56 -5.82
CA LEU A 403 -10.70 -15.22 -6.66
C LEU A 403 -12.03 -15.41 -5.92
N PHE A 404 -12.00 -15.91 -4.69
CA PHE A 404 -13.21 -16.13 -3.87
C PHE A 404 -13.84 -14.84 -3.38
N SER A 405 -13.05 -13.81 -3.11
CA SER A 405 -13.58 -12.48 -2.77
C SER A 405 -14.33 -11.87 -3.95
N SER A 406 -13.85 -12.12 -5.17
CA SER A 406 -14.51 -11.65 -6.40
C SER A 406 -15.67 -12.55 -6.83
N GLN A 407 -15.59 -13.86 -6.59
CA GLN A 407 -16.58 -14.87 -6.98
C GLN A 407 -16.86 -15.84 -5.82
N PRO A 408 -17.68 -15.45 -4.82
CA PRO A 408 -17.91 -16.24 -3.61
C PRO A 408 -18.50 -17.64 -3.87
N GLN A 409 -19.24 -17.83 -4.96
CA GLN A 409 -19.80 -19.12 -5.36
C GLN A 409 -18.74 -20.20 -5.63
N LEU A 410 -17.52 -19.80 -5.99
CA LEU A 410 -16.41 -20.72 -6.25
C LEU A 410 -15.82 -21.32 -4.96
N LEU A 411 -16.16 -20.77 -3.80
CA LEU A 411 -15.73 -21.30 -2.50
C LEU A 411 -16.10 -22.79 -2.32
N ARG A 412 -17.18 -23.25 -2.99
CA ARG A 412 -17.62 -24.65 -2.98
C ARG A 412 -16.51 -25.65 -3.32
N HIS A 413 -15.56 -25.27 -4.18
CA HIS A 413 -14.43 -26.12 -4.56
C HIS A 413 -13.39 -26.31 -3.45
N ALA A 414 -13.30 -25.36 -2.52
CA ALA A 414 -12.40 -25.43 -1.37
C ALA A 414 -13.03 -26.09 -0.14
N MET A 415 -14.37 -26.16 -0.06
CA MET A 415 -15.08 -26.57 1.16
C MET A 415 -14.78 -28.01 1.59
N ASP A 416 -14.69 -28.96 0.66
CA ASP A 416 -14.44 -30.36 1.01
C ASP A 416 -12.99 -30.58 1.46
N SER A 417 -12.03 -29.94 0.79
CA SER A 417 -10.63 -29.92 1.23
C SER A 417 -10.47 -29.25 2.60
N TYR A 418 -11.19 -28.16 2.84
CA TYR A 418 -11.16 -27.46 4.13
C TYR A 418 -11.80 -28.29 5.25
N LYS A 419 -12.92 -28.99 5.00
CA LYS A 419 -13.51 -29.90 6.00
C LYS A 419 -12.57 -31.04 6.40
N LYS A 420 -11.75 -31.52 5.46
CA LYS A 420 -10.81 -32.62 5.70
C LYS A 420 -9.54 -32.14 6.41
N ASN A 421 -8.97 -31.03 5.98
CA ASN A 421 -7.60 -30.61 6.37
C ASN A 421 -7.58 -29.36 7.29
N GLY A 422 -8.71 -28.66 7.43
CA GLY A 422 -8.84 -27.45 8.25
C GLY A 422 -7.84 -26.37 7.84
N CYS A 423 -7.24 -25.71 8.84
CA CYS A 423 -6.22 -24.69 8.62
C CYS A 423 -4.92 -25.22 7.99
N LYS A 424 -4.70 -26.56 7.95
CA LYS A 424 -3.51 -27.14 7.32
C LYS A 424 -3.55 -27.08 5.80
N LEU A 425 -4.74 -26.86 5.21
CA LEU A 425 -4.92 -26.69 3.76
C LEU A 425 -4.02 -25.57 3.20
N GLN A 426 -3.75 -24.53 3.99
CA GLN A 426 -2.87 -23.42 3.58
C GLN A 426 -1.42 -23.85 3.29
N ASN A 427 -1.02 -25.04 3.75
CA ASN A 427 0.32 -25.60 3.51
C ASN A 427 0.31 -26.66 2.39
N GLU A 428 -0.86 -27.00 1.85
CA GLU A 428 -1.01 -28.07 0.85
C GLU A 428 -1.08 -27.49 -0.56
N ALA A 429 0.07 -27.04 -1.08
CA ALA A 429 0.19 -26.41 -2.41
C ALA A 429 -0.46 -27.24 -3.54
N ALA A 430 -0.41 -28.58 -3.45
CA ALA A 430 -1.03 -29.46 -4.42
C ALA A 430 -2.57 -29.36 -4.43
N GLU A 431 -3.21 -29.32 -3.26
CA GLU A 431 -4.66 -29.17 -3.14
C GLU A 431 -5.09 -27.75 -3.50
N LEU A 432 -4.33 -26.73 -3.09
CA LEU A 432 -4.59 -25.34 -3.46
C LEU A 432 -4.54 -25.14 -4.98
N TRP A 433 -3.56 -25.74 -5.66
CA TRP A 433 -3.49 -25.73 -7.12
C TRP A 433 -4.70 -26.40 -7.76
N ARG A 434 -5.10 -27.58 -7.25
CA ARG A 434 -6.29 -28.29 -7.74
C ARG A 434 -7.54 -27.44 -7.59
N ILE A 435 -7.74 -26.82 -6.43
CA ILE A 435 -8.88 -25.92 -6.16
C ILE A 435 -8.89 -24.75 -7.14
N LEU A 436 -7.74 -24.11 -7.39
CA LEU A 436 -7.63 -23.00 -8.35
C LEU A 436 -8.05 -23.42 -9.76
N VAL A 437 -7.55 -24.58 -10.20
CA VAL A 437 -7.89 -25.15 -11.50
C VAL A 437 -9.37 -25.50 -11.59
N ASP A 438 -9.94 -26.15 -10.58
CA ASP A 438 -11.36 -26.54 -10.58
C ASP A 438 -12.28 -25.32 -10.53
N ALA A 439 -11.96 -24.33 -9.69
CA ALA A 439 -12.67 -23.07 -9.61
C ALA A 439 -12.64 -22.28 -10.94
N SER A 440 -11.50 -22.31 -11.65
CA SER A 440 -11.38 -21.67 -12.96
C SER A 440 -12.16 -22.37 -14.08
N ARG A 441 -12.49 -23.67 -13.91
CA ARG A 441 -13.19 -24.51 -14.89
C ARG A 441 -14.71 -24.57 -14.70
N ASP A 442 -15.21 -24.08 -13.57
CA ASP A 442 -16.61 -24.12 -13.21
C ASP A 442 -17.43 -23.12 -14.04
N ASP A 443 -18.31 -23.63 -14.91
CA ASP A 443 -19.16 -22.84 -15.81
C ASP A 443 -20.45 -22.33 -15.15
N GLY A 444 -20.62 -22.51 -13.84
CA GLY A 444 -21.72 -21.94 -13.08
C GLY A 444 -23.09 -22.56 -13.37
N LYS A 445 -23.18 -23.63 -14.16
CA LYS A 445 -24.44 -24.34 -14.45
C LYS A 445 -24.95 -25.08 -13.22
N THR A 446 -25.62 -24.35 -12.34
CA THR A 446 -26.73 -24.93 -11.58
C THR A 446 -27.86 -25.22 -12.58
N LYS A 447 -28.53 -26.38 -12.42
CA LYS A 447 -29.55 -26.94 -13.32
C LYS A 447 -30.81 -26.06 -13.56
N THR A 448 -30.79 -24.78 -13.20
CA THR A 448 -31.99 -23.91 -13.12
C THR A 448 -31.85 -22.52 -13.74
N ALA A 449 -30.71 -22.14 -14.33
CA ALA A 449 -30.56 -20.83 -14.98
C ALA A 449 -30.73 -20.93 -16.51
N THR A 450 -31.76 -20.24 -17.02
CA THR A 450 -32.08 -20.12 -18.44
C THR A 450 -31.02 -19.34 -19.23
N CYS A 451 -30.85 -19.76 -20.47
CA CYS A 451 -29.92 -19.23 -21.47
C CYS A 451 -30.28 -17.78 -21.85
N ALA A 452 -29.53 -16.79 -21.36
CA ALA A 452 -29.59 -15.43 -21.93
C ALA A 452 -28.27 -14.66 -21.88
N ASP A 453 -27.43 -14.82 -20.84
CA ASP A 453 -26.18 -14.05 -20.74
C ASP A 453 -24.95 -14.97 -20.70
N ASN A 454 -24.54 -15.47 -21.87
CA ASN A 454 -23.38 -16.37 -22.00
C ASN A 454 -22.13 -15.57 -22.43
N GLU A 455 -21.65 -14.64 -21.60
CA GLU A 455 -20.33 -14.06 -21.78
C GLU A 455 -19.26 -14.89 -21.06
N ALA A 456 -18.23 -15.29 -21.81
CA ALA A 456 -17.13 -16.09 -21.30
C ALA A 456 -16.34 -15.31 -20.23
N THR A 457 -16.17 -15.90 -19.05
CA THR A 457 -15.51 -15.26 -17.90
C THR A 457 -14.09 -15.78 -17.77
N THR A 458 -13.09 -14.89 -17.89
CA THR A 458 -11.67 -15.27 -17.91
C THR A 458 -11.01 -14.96 -16.56
N THR A 459 -10.22 -15.88 -16.00
CA THR A 459 -9.40 -15.61 -14.81
C THR A 459 -7.95 -15.39 -15.22
N ILE A 460 -7.35 -14.28 -14.80
CA ILE A 460 -5.97 -13.92 -15.11
C ILE A 460 -5.19 -13.88 -13.80
N CYS A 461 -4.13 -14.69 -13.70
CA CYS A 461 -3.25 -14.75 -12.55
C CYS A 461 -1.90 -14.11 -12.89
N VAL A 462 -1.51 -13.06 -12.15
CA VAL A 462 -0.22 -12.38 -12.29
C VAL A 462 0.72 -12.84 -11.17
N LEU A 463 1.88 -13.39 -11.54
CA LEU A 463 2.93 -13.81 -10.62
C LEU A 463 4.18 -12.97 -10.89
N ASP A 464 4.45 -11.99 -10.04
CA ASP A 464 5.61 -11.11 -10.19
C ASP A 464 6.83 -11.66 -9.44
N ALA A 465 8.00 -11.49 -10.04
CA ALA A 465 9.31 -11.85 -9.48
C ALA A 465 9.44 -13.35 -9.14
N LEU A 466 9.05 -14.25 -10.07
CA LEU A 466 9.13 -15.71 -9.86
C LEU A 466 10.55 -16.19 -9.49
N ASP A 467 11.60 -15.46 -9.85
CA ASP A 467 12.97 -15.75 -9.42
C ASP A 467 13.19 -15.61 -7.90
N GLU A 468 12.34 -14.87 -7.20
CA GLU A 468 12.34 -14.72 -5.74
C GLU A 468 11.50 -15.80 -5.01
N CYS A 469 10.85 -16.71 -5.76
CA CYS A 469 10.20 -17.90 -5.21
C CYS A 469 11.25 -18.93 -4.76
N ALA A 470 11.00 -19.57 -3.61
CA ALA A 470 11.89 -20.58 -3.04
C ALA A 470 12.21 -21.68 -4.06
N SER A 471 13.49 -22.04 -4.21
CA SER A 471 13.95 -22.87 -5.35
C SER A 471 13.21 -24.20 -5.53
N GLY A 472 12.83 -24.86 -4.43
CA GLY A 472 12.02 -26.09 -4.45
C GLY A 472 10.60 -25.85 -4.98
N ASP A 473 9.94 -24.81 -4.48
CA ASP A 473 8.58 -24.42 -4.85
C ASP A 473 8.51 -23.83 -6.26
N ARG A 474 9.52 -23.05 -6.66
CA ARG A 474 9.67 -22.47 -8.00
C ARG A 474 9.66 -23.54 -9.07
N ARG A 475 10.44 -24.62 -8.89
CA ARG A 475 10.48 -25.74 -9.82
C ARG A 475 9.12 -26.42 -9.95
N VAL A 476 8.46 -26.69 -8.81
CA VAL A 476 7.13 -27.33 -8.77
C VAL A 476 6.07 -26.43 -9.43
N LEU A 477 6.13 -25.11 -9.23
CA LEU A 477 5.21 -24.16 -9.83
C LEU A 477 5.38 -24.09 -11.35
N ILE A 478 6.62 -24.05 -11.84
CA ILE A 478 6.92 -24.10 -13.29
C ILE A 478 6.45 -25.43 -13.89
N GLU A 479 6.72 -26.56 -13.23
CA GLU A 479 6.25 -27.89 -13.66
C GLU A 479 4.71 -27.93 -13.77
N ARG A 480 3.99 -27.38 -12.79
CA ARG A 480 2.51 -27.32 -12.82
C ARG A 480 1.96 -26.40 -13.91
N LEU A 481 2.60 -25.26 -14.15
CA LEU A 481 2.25 -24.37 -15.27
C LEU A 481 2.46 -25.10 -16.60
N ASN A 482 3.58 -25.80 -16.76
CA ASN A 482 3.88 -26.61 -17.94
C ASN A 482 2.84 -27.73 -18.12
N ASP A 483 2.55 -28.52 -17.08
CA ASP A 483 1.57 -29.61 -17.12
C ASP A 483 0.18 -29.10 -17.51
N PHE A 484 -0.23 -27.97 -16.93
CA PHE A 484 -1.52 -27.35 -17.19
C PHE A 484 -1.70 -26.94 -18.66
N TYR A 485 -0.65 -26.41 -19.29
CA TYR A 485 -0.70 -25.93 -20.68
C TYR A 485 -0.31 -26.98 -21.72
N THR A 486 0.49 -27.99 -21.36
CA THR A 486 0.84 -29.12 -22.24
C THR A 486 -0.30 -30.12 -22.42
N HIS A 487 -1.07 -30.40 -21.36
CA HIS A 487 -2.14 -31.42 -21.37
C HIS A 487 -3.50 -30.87 -21.82
N ARG A 488 -3.56 -29.66 -22.36
CA ARG A 488 -4.79 -29.04 -22.83
C ARG A 488 -5.17 -29.64 -24.19
N SER A 489 -5.91 -30.75 -24.16
CA SER A 489 -6.46 -31.37 -25.36
C SER A 489 -7.33 -30.37 -26.12
N SER A 490 -7.15 -30.30 -27.44
CA SER A 490 -7.84 -29.46 -28.43
C SER A 490 -9.36 -29.71 -28.55
N THR A 491 -9.99 -30.25 -27.52
CA THR A 491 -11.36 -30.77 -27.51
C THR A 491 -12.08 -30.36 -26.24
N SER A 492 -12.42 -29.08 -26.09
CA SER A 492 -13.70 -28.69 -25.50
C SER A 492 -13.97 -27.19 -25.70
N THR A 493 -15.10 -26.91 -26.35
CA THR A 493 -15.79 -25.63 -26.29
C THR A 493 -16.17 -25.33 -24.84
N ARG A 494 -15.35 -24.56 -24.12
CA ARG A 494 -15.62 -24.15 -22.73
C ARG A 494 -15.63 -22.63 -22.60
N ASN A 495 -16.60 -22.13 -21.83
CA ASN A 495 -16.90 -20.71 -21.66
C ASN A 495 -16.02 -19.98 -20.62
N ARG A 496 -14.97 -20.60 -20.04
CA ARG A 496 -14.03 -19.92 -19.13
C ARG A 496 -12.58 -20.35 -19.39
N THR A 497 -11.65 -19.39 -19.39
CA THR A 497 -10.21 -19.61 -19.60
C THR A 497 -9.41 -19.12 -18.37
N LEU A 498 -8.41 -19.89 -17.96
CA LEU A 498 -7.42 -19.48 -16.95
C LEU A 498 -6.15 -19.07 -17.70
N LYS A 499 -5.66 -17.86 -17.42
CA LYS A 499 -4.46 -17.28 -18.00
C LYS A 499 -3.43 -16.94 -16.92
N PHE A 500 -2.15 -17.06 -17.24
CA PHE A 500 -1.06 -16.69 -16.35
C PHE A 500 -0.14 -15.65 -17.01
N LEU A 501 0.23 -14.63 -16.26
CA LEU A 501 1.32 -13.71 -16.58
C LEU A 501 2.39 -13.88 -15.51
N VAL A 502 3.61 -14.19 -15.91
CA VAL A 502 4.73 -14.44 -15.01
C VAL A 502 5.85 -13.47 -15.33
N THR A 503 6.36 -12.75 -14.34
CA THR A 503 7.60 -11.97 -14.49
C THR A 503 8.77 -12.66 -13.79
N SER A 504 9.96 -12.62 -14.37
CA SER A 504 11.17 -13.08 -13.69
C SER A 504 12.45 -12.49 -14.29
N ARG A 505 13.60 -12.74 -13.64
CA ARG A 505 14.91 -12.67 -14.29
C ARG A 505 15.12 -13.83 -15.28
N PRO A 506 15.97 -13.66 -16.32
CA PRO A 506 16.30 -14.72 -17.29
C PRO A 506 17.25 -15.78 -16.74
N TYR A 507 17.06 -16.25 -15.51
CA TYR A 507 17.90 -17.31 -14.97
C TYR A 507 17.74 -18.61 -15.77
N GLN A 508 18.85 -19.31 -15.97
CA GLN A 508 18.90 -20.46 -16.88
C GLN A 508 17.94 -21.58 -16.47
N ASP A 509 17.74 -21.78 -15.18
CA ASP A 509 16.80 -22.77 -14.63
C ASP A 509 15.34 -22.41 -14.92
N ILE A 510 14.97 -21.13 -14.82
CA ILE A 510 13.63 -20.63 -15.17
C ILE A 510 13.41 -20.71 -16.68
N ALA A 511 14.39 -20.26 -17.47
CA ALA A 511 14.33 -20.30 -18.93
C ALA A 511 14.23 -21.74 -19.46
N THR A 512 15.01 -22.67 -18.88
CA THR A 512 14.94 -24.10 -19.22
C THR A 512 13.59 -24.69 -18.80
N GLY A 513 13.09 -24.32 -17.61
CA GLY A 513 11.78 -24.75 -17.12
C GLY A 513 10.64 -24.42 -18.09
N PHE A 514 10.57 -23.19 -18.61
CA PHE A 514 9.54 -22.79 -19.57
C PHE A 514 9.77 -23.29 -21.01
N SER A 515 10.97 -23.81 -21.33
CA SER A 515 11.30 -24.30 -22.67
C SER A 515 10.52 -25.55 -23.11
N HIS A 516 9.89 -26.26 -22.16
CA HIS A 516 9.13 -27.50 -22.40
C HIS A 516 7.69 -27.27 -22.91
N ILE A 517 7.23 -26.02 -23.05
CA ILE A 517 5.88 -25.71 -23.52
C ILE A 517 5.83 -25.85 -25.06
N PRO A 518 5.05 -26.79 -25.65
CA PRO A 518 5.21 -27.23 -27.04
C PRO A 518 4.74 -26.26 -28.15
N SER A 519 4.39 -25.02 -27.82
CA SER A 519 3.99 -23.98 -28.78
C SER A 519 4.68 -22.69 -28.38
N ARG A 520 5.25 -21.97 -29.35
CA ARG A 520 5.99 -20.70 -29.22
C ARG A 520 5.44 -19.79 -28.11
N LEU A 521 5.91 -19.98 -26.87
CA LEU A 521 5.47 -19.21 -25.71
C LEU A 521 5.74 -17.74 -26.01
N PRO A 522 4.75 -16.84 -25.92
CA PRO A 522 5.03 -15.42 -26.04
C PRO A 522 5.92 -15.04 -24.84
N SER A 523 7.20 -14.82 -25.11
CA SER A 523 8.17 -14.32 -24.14
C SER A 523 8.54 -12.89 -24.50
N ILE A 524 8.31 -11.95 -23.59
CA ILE A 524 8.76 -10.56 -23.75
C ILE A 524 10.03 -10.40 -22.93
N ARG A 525 11.14 -10.00 -23.57
CA ARG A 525 12.40 -9.72 -22.89
C ARG A 525 12.62 -8.21 -22.81
N LEU A 526 12.61 -7.67 -21.60
CA LEU A 526 12.95 -6.28 -21.30
C LEU A 526 14.42 -6.23 -20.88
N THR A 527 15.29 -5.80 -21.78
CA THR A 527 16.71 -5.57 -21.49
C THR A 527 16.94 -4.11 -21.09
N GLY A 528 18.08 -3.81 -20.48
CA GLY A 528 18.52 -2.44 -20.23
C GLY A 528 18.77 -1.63 -21.52
N GLU A 529 19.47 -0.50 -21.36
CA GLU A 529 19.68 0.49 -22.43
C GLU A 529 20.27 -0.08 -23.74
N GLU A 530 21.13 -1.11 -23.68
CA GLU A 530 21.86 -1.64 -24.84
C GLU A 530 20.96 -2.16 -25.98
N SER A 531 19.69 -2.50 -25.72
CA SER A 531 18.81 -3.05 -26.76
C SER A 531 17.52 -2.26 -26.99
N ASN A 532 17.33 -1.12 -26.32
CA ASN A 532 16.10 -0.33 -26.44
C ASN A 532 16.39 1.19 -26.51
N ALA A 533 16.34 1.74 -27.73
CA ALA A 533 16.58 3.16 -27.99
C ALA A 533 15.59 4.08 -27.25
N ASP A 534 14.39 3.57 -26.93
CA ASP A 534 13.39 4.33 -26.18
C ASP A 534 13.72 4.43 -24.69
N ILE A 535 14.28 3.36 -24.08
CA ILE A 535 14.78 3.41 -22.68
C ILE A 535 15.93 4.41 -22.56
N SER A 536 16.86 4.41 -23.52
CA SER A 536 17.96 5.39 -23.56
C SER A 536 17.45 6.82 -23.64
N ARG A 537 16.47 7.07 -24.52
CA ARG A 537 15.84 8.39 -24.68
C ARG A 537 15.11 8.83 -23.41
N GLU A 538 14.46 7.91 -22.71
CA GLU A 538 13.75 8.20 -21.46
C GLU A 538 14.72 8.52 -20.32
N ILE A 539 15.75 7.71 -20.11
CA ILE A 539 16.81 7.97 -19.12
C ILE A 539 17.46 9.33 -19.37
N ASN A 540 17.70 9.69 -20.64
CA ASN A 540 18.22 11.02 -21.01
C ASN A 540 17.29 12.16 -20.58
N LEU A 541 15.97 12.00 -20.68
CA LEU A 541 15.02 13.02 -20.22
C LEU A 541 15.06 13.18 -18.70
N VAL A 542 15.12 12.07 -17.95
CA VAL A 542 15.23 12.11 -16.49
C VAL A 542 16.54 12.77 -16.05
N ILE A 543 17.64 12.49 -16.76
CA ILE A 543 18.93 13.14 -16.53
C ILE A 543 18.83 14.64 -16.76
N CYS A 544 18.22 15.09 -17.87
CA CYS A 544 18.06 16.52 -18.14
C CYS A 544 17.28 17.23 -17.03
N ASP A 545 16.12 16.69 -16.63
CA ASP A 545 15.31 17.25 -15.54
C ASP A 545 16.07 17.25 -14.19
N ALA A 546 16.73 16.14 -13.86
CA ALA A 546 17.47 16.03 -12.61
C ALA A 546 18.65 17.00 -12.55
N VAL A 547 19.36 17.21 -13.65
CA VAL A 547 20.48 18.18 -13.73
C VAL A 547 19.98 19.61 -13.64
N GLU A 548 18.83 19.94 -14.25
CA GLU A 548 18.22 21.27 -14.13
C GLU A 548 17.80 21.56 -12.68
N ARG A 549 17.13 20.60 -12.02
CA ARG A 549 16.75 20.72 -10.61
C ARG A 549 17.95 20.86 -9.69
N PHE A 550 18.95 20.00 -9.85
CA PHE A 550 20.19 20.05 -9.08
C PHE A 550 20.95 21.36 -9.32
N GLY A 551 20.97 21.83 -10.57
CA GLY A 551 21.54 23.11 -10.94
C GLY A 551 20.88 24.29 -10.24
N HIS A 552 19.54 24.28 -10.13
CA HIS A 552 18.79 25.31 -9.40
C HIS A 552 19.01 25.25 -7.89
N GLU A 553 18.98 24.05 -7.30
CA GLU A 553 19.14 23.83 -5.86
C GLU A 553 20.52 24.28 -5.36
N TYR A 554 21.59 23.91 -6.08
CA TYR A 554 22.98 24.21 -5.70
C TYR A 554 23.59 25.40 -6.44
N GLN A 555 22.77 26.17 -7.17
CA GLN A 555 23.18 27.35 -7.95
C GLN A 555 24.37 27.10 -8.89
N LEU A 556 24.35 25.96 -9.60
CA LEU A 556 25.40 25.63 -10.57
C LEU A 556 25.33 26.54 -11.79
N ASP A 557 26.48 26.98 -12.29
CA ASP A 557 26.55 27.71 -13.56
C ASP A 557 26.19 26.79 -14.75
N GLY A 558 25.81 27.40 -15.88
CA GLY A 558 25.40 26.64 -17.08
C GLY A 558 26.49 25.70 -17.61
N ARG A 559 27.77 26.01 -17.36
CA ARG A 559 28.90 25.18 -17.80
C ARG A 559 29.00 23.91 -16.95
N MET A 560 28.82 24.01 -15.64
CA MET A 560 28.79 22.89 -14.71
C MET A 560 27.59 21.98 -14.96
N GLN A 561 26.40 22.55 -15.24
CA GLN A 561 25.23 21.78 -15.63
C GLN A 561 25.48 21.01 -16.95
N ASP A 562 26.11 21.64 -17.94
CA ASP A 562 26.45 20.99 -19.21
C ASP A 562 27.45 19.85 -19.06
N ILE A 563 28.44 20.00 -18.17
CA ILE A 563 29.42 18.97 -17.84
C ILE A 563 28.73 17.77 -17.20
N LEU A 564 27.87 18.01 -16.20
CA LEU A 564 27.16 16.96 -15.49
C LEU A 564 26.19 16.21 -16.42
N ARG A 565 25.42 16.93 -17.22
CA ARG A 565 24.51 16.36 -18.21
C ARG A 565 25.25 15.46 -19.20
N ARG A 566 26.36 15.94 -19.77
CA ARG A 566 27.16 15.13 -20.71
C ARG A 566 27.68 13.85 -20.07
N ARG A 567 28.25 13.92 -18.87
CA ARG A 567 28.75 12.74 -18.16
C ARG A 567 27.67 11.69 -17.94
N LEU A 568 26.50 12.09 -17.44
CA LEU A 568 25.40 11.18 -17.16
C LEU A 568 24.76 10.61 -18.45
N VAL A 569 24.73 11.40 -19.53
CA VAL A 569 24.20 10.96 -20.83
C VAL A 569 25.15 9.98 -21.54
N GLU A 570 26.46 10.21 -21.48
CA GLU A 570 27.48 9.42 -22.16
C GLU A 570 27.86 8.13 -21.42
N THR A 571 27.31 7.88 -20.23
CA THR A 571 27.60 6.64 -19.49
C THR A 571 26.88 5.46 -20.14
N PRO A 572 27.57 4.35 -20.46
CA PRO A 572 26.92 3.15 -21.01
C PRO A 572 26.14 2.37 -19.95
N ASN A 573 25.19 1.54 -20.39
CA ASN A 573 24.50 0.53 -19.57
C ASN A 573 23.70 1.07 -18.40
N ARG A 574 23.00 2.20 -18.63
CA ARG A 574 22.26 2.90 -17.58
C ARG A 574 20.96 2.17 -17.28
N THR A 575 20.69 2.04 -15.99
CA THR A 575 19.41 1.57 -15.45
C THR A 575 18.81 2.66 -14.56
N TYR A 576 17.52 2.58 -14.25
CA TYR A 576 16.89 3.51 -13.30
C TYR A 576 17.55 3.44 -11.90
N LEU A 577 17.98 2.24 -11.50
CA LEU A 577 18.71 2.05 -10.24
C LEU A 577 20.08 2.75 -10.28
N TRP A 578 20.82 2.61 -11.37
CA TRP A 578 22.09 3.34 -11.56
C TRP A 578 21.86 4.85 -11.44
N LEU A 579 20.86 5.38 -12.17
CA LEU A 579 20.59 6.81 -12.17
C LEU A 579 20.23 7.30 -10.76
N HIS A 580 19.40 6.56 -10.03
CA HIS A 580 19.07 6.88 -8.64
C HIS A 580 20.32 6.96 -7.75
N LEU A 581 21.22 5.97 -7.81
CA LEU A 581 22.46 5.97 -7.05
C LEU A 581 23.39 7.13 -7.44
N MET A 582 23.41 7.51 -8.71
CA MET A 582 24.21 8.64 -9.19
C MET A 582 23.68 9.97 -8.69
N LEU A 583 22.36 10.18 -8.74
CA LEU A 583 21.74 11.42 -8.27
C LEU A 583 21.99 11.66 -6.78
N GLU A 584 21.98 10.59 -5.97
CA GLU A 584 22.31 10.64 -4.54
C GLU A 584 23.80 10.92 -4.25
N ALA A 585 24.70 10.68 -5.22
CA ALA A 585 26.11 11.00 -5.08
C ALA A 585 26.44 12.46 -5.43
N LEU A 586 25.54 13.19 -6.10
CA LEU A 586 25.77 14.56 -6.56
C LEU A 586 25.96 15.60 -5.43
N PRO A 587 25.23 15.53 -4.29
CA PRO A 587 25.40 16.49 -3.20
C PRO A 587 26.83 16.54 -2.64
N ASP A 588 27.60 15.44 -2.72
CA ASP A 588 28.97 15.33 -2.19
C ASP A 588 30.05 15.94 -3.09
N LEU A 589 29.72 16.32 -4.34
CA LEU A 589 30.70 16.85 -5.29
C LEU A 589 31.25 18.22 -4.84
N ASP A 590 32.53 18.49 -5.08
CA ASP A 590 33.14 19.80 -4.88
C ASP A 590 32.63 20.78 -5.95
N LYS A 591 31.82 21.75 -5.51
CA LYS A 591 31.18 22.76 -6.36
C LYS A 591 31.95 24.09 -6.35
N SER A 592 33.12 24.15 -5.72
CA SER A 592 33.88 25.39 -5.49
C SER A 592 34.51 25.96 -6.77
N THR A 593 34.91 25.10 -7.70
CA THR A 593 35.45 25.48 -9.00
C THR A 593 35.00 24.50 -10.09
N SER A 594 34.84 24.96 -11.33
CA SER A 594 34.48 24.06 -12.45
C SER A 594 35.53 22.94 -12.66
N SER A 595 36.80 23.18 -12.31
CA SER A 595 37.87 22.17 -12.39
C SER A 595 37.77 21.09 -11.31
N ALA A 596 37.47 21.45 -10.06
CA ALA A 596 37.26 20.49 -8.98
C ALA A 596 35.98 19.66 -9.26
N PHE A 597 34.92 20.33 -9.68
CA PHE A 597 33.66 19.70 -10.05
C PHE A 597 33.82 18.71 -11.22
N GLN A 598 34.57 19.08 -12.26
CA GLN A 598 34.87 18.17 -13.37
C GLN A 598 35.69 16.95 -12.92
N SER A 599 36.67 17.15 -12.03
CA SER A 599 37.46 16.07 -11.46
C SER A 599 36.59 15.08 -10.70
N ASP A 600 35.69 15.57 -9.85
CA ASP A 600 34.78 14.73 -9.07
C ASP A 600 33.71 14.05 -9.93
N ILE A 601 33.20 14.72 -10.96
CA ILE A 601 32.29 14.13 -11.94
C ILE A 601 32.95 13.00 -12.73
N ASN A 602 34.23 13.16 -13.08
CA ASN A 602 34.98 12.10 -13.77
C ASN A 602 35.22 10.90 -12.86
N SER A 603 35.20 11.08 -11.54
CA SER A 603 35.27 10.00 -10.55
C SER A 603 33.92 9.29 -10.33
N LEU A 604 32.82 9.76 -10.93
CA LEU A 604 31.51 9.13 -10.76
C LEU A 604 31.51 7.71 -11.34
N PRO A 605 30.96 6.73 -10.59
CA PRO A 605 30.83 5.34 -11.00
C PRO A 605 30.11 5.18 -12.34
N GLN A 606 30.62 4.29 -13.20
CA GLN A 606 29.93 3.96 -14.45
C GLN A 606 28.96 2.78 -14.30
N PRO A 607 29.35 1.60 -13.81
CA PRO A 607 28.43 0.52 -13.48
C PRO A 607 27.82 0.69 -12.06
N VAL A 608 26.73 -0.03 -11.81
CA VAL A 608 26.04 -0.05 -10.51
C VAL A 608 26.95 -0.63 -9.41
N GLU A 609 27.81 -1.57 -9.77
CA GLU A 609 28.78 -2.23 -8.89
C GLU A 609 29.82 -1.24 -8.35
N GLU A 610 30.34 -0.34 -9.21
CA GLU A 610 31.23 0.74 -8.76
C GLU A 610 30.48 1.74 -7.85
N ALA A 611 29.18 1.93 -8.07
CA ALA A 611 28.37 2.78 -7.20
C ALA A 611 28.21 2.16 -5.80
N TYR A 612 28.05 0.84 -5.72
CA TYR A 612 28.09 0.12 -4.45
C TYR A 612 29.47 0.20 -3.79
N GLU A 613 30.56 0.00 -4.53
CA GLU A 613 31.92 0.13 -3.95
C GLU A 613 32.20 1.56 -3.48
N ARG A 614 31.68 2.58 -4.17
CA ARG A 614 31.77 3.98 -3.74
C ARG A 614 31.02 4.21 -2.43
N ILE A 615 29.84 3.60 -2.25
CA ILE A 615 29.10 3.65 -0.98
C ILE A 615 29.89 2.97 0.14
N LEU A 616 30.49 1.80 -0.14
CA LEU A 616 31.30 1.05 0.83
C LEU A 616 32.60 1.77 1.20
N SER A 617 33.23 2.47 0.25
CA SER A 617 34.51 3.15 0.45
C SER A 617 34.41 4.50 1.17
N ARG A 618 33.21 5.10 1.28
CA ARG A 618 32.96 6.32 2.08
C ARG A 618 33.45 6.20 3.53
N HIS A 619 33.44 5.00 4.09
CA HIS A 619 33.93 4.70 5.44
C HIS A 619 35.13 3.76 5.43
N SER A 620 36.14 4.03 4.59
CA SER A 620 37.37 3.23 4.47
C SER A 620 38.06 2.90 5.80
N GLY A 621 38.06 3.84 6.75
CA GLY A 621 38.59 3.64 8.12
C GLY A 621 37.76 2.73 9.03
N GLN A 622 36.54 2.37 8.64
CA GLN A 622 35.65 1.46 9.37
C GLN A 622 35.24 0.23 8.54
N ARG A 623 35.99 -0.06 7.47
CA ARG A 623 35.70 -1.14 6.52
C ARG A 623 35.38 -2.50 7.18
N PRO A 624 36.13 -2.99 8.18
CA PRO A 624 35.82 -4.28 8.82
C PRO A 624 34.45 -4.31 9.52
N LYS A 625 33.97 -3.15 10.00
CA LYS A 625 32.64 -3.03 10.63
C LYS A 625 31.52 -3.08 9.61
N VAL A 626 31.69 -2.39 8.48
CA VAL A 626 30.73 -2.39 7.36
C VAL A 626 30.61 -3.80 6.79
N GLU A 627 31.74 -4.47 6.55
CA GLU A 627 31.78 -5.85 6.07
C GLU A 627 31.10 -6.81 7.05
N ALA A 628 31.36 -6.70 8.35
CA ALA A 628 30.69 -7.52 9.36
C ALA A 628 29.15 -7.37 9.32
N ILE A 629 28.64 -6.14 9.23
CA ILE A 629 27.20 -5.87 9.14
C ILE A 629 26.61 -6.50 7.87
N LEU A 630 27.23 -6.26 6.71
CA LEU A 630 26.73 -6.76 5.43
C LEU A 630 26.85 -8.28 5.33
N HIS A 631 27.89 -8.89 5.87
CA HIS A 631 28.04 -10.35 5.97
C HIS A 631 26.92 -10.97 6.80
N ILE A 632 26.56 -10.35 7.93
CA ILE A 632 25.45 -10.83 8.76
C ILE A 632 24.12 -10.69 8.03
N ILE A 633 23.87 -9.55 7.37
CA ILE A 633 22.63 -9.29 6.61
C ILE A 633 22.48 -10.28 5.44
N VAL A 634 23.53 -10.46 4.64
CA VAL A 634 23.53 -11.35 3.47
C VAL A 634 23.52 -12.83 3.87
N GLY A 635 24.21 -13.17 4.97
CA GLY A 635 24.28 -14.52 5.51
C GLY A 635 23.00 -14.95 6.25
N ALA A 636 22.15 -14.01 6.65
CA ALA A 636 20.90 -14.34 7.31
C ALA A 636 19.92 -15.06 6.37
N ARG A 637 19.28 -16.11 6.90
CA ARG A 637 18.26 -16.87 6.16
C ARG A 637 16.96 -16.08 5.96
N ARG A 638 16.69 -15.12 6.84
CA ARG A 638 15.51 -14.24 6.80
C ARG A 638 15.93 -12.81 7.12
N LEU A 639 15.06 -11.86 6.84
CA LEU A 639 15.24 -10.47 7.27
C LEU A 639 15.49 -10.41 8.78
N LEU A 640 16.59 -9.77 9.16
CA LEU A 640 16.97 -9.58 10.55
C LEU A 640 16.26 -8.34 11.11
N LYS A 641 15.84 -8.44 12.36
CA LYS A 641 15.49 -7.26 13.16
C LYS A 641 16.75 -6.50 13.55
N ILE A 642 16.64 -5.20 13.81
CA ILE A 642 17.78 -4.38 14.23
C ILE A 642 18.48 -4.94 15.48
N LEU A 643 17.71 -5.43 16.46
CA LEU A 643 18.25 -6.06 17.66
C LEU A 643 19.00 -7.37 17.36
N GLU A 644 18.50 -8.16 16.40
CA GLU A 644 19.14 -9.42 15.99
C GLU A 644 20.47 -9.15 15.29
N LEU A 645 20.50 -8.16 14.39
CA LEU A 645 21.74 -7.69 13.78
C LEU A 645 22.70 -7.16 14.83
N TYR A 646 22.22 -6.39 15.83
CA TYR A 646 23.10 -5.80 16.84
C TYR A 646 23.78 -6.87 17.71
N VAL A 647 23.02 -7.89 18.14
CA VAL A 647 23.58 -9.02 18.89
C VAL A 647 24.63 -9.75 18.04
N ALA A 648 24.30 -10.09 16.78
CA ALA A 648 25.22 -10.77 15.88
C ALA A 648 26.48 -9.92 15.60
N TYR A 649 26.33 -8.61 15.45
CA TYR A 649 27.43 -7.68 15.23
C TYR A 649 28.37 -7.59 16.43
N GLN A 650 27.83 -7.48 17.65
CA GLN A 650 28.64 -7.46 18.87
C GLN A 650 29.40 -8.77 19.07
N MET A 651 28.76 -9.90 18.77
CA MET A 651 29.43 -11.20 18.81
C MET A 651 30.56 -11.32 17.77
N ALA A 652 30.40 -10.70 16.59
CA ALA A 652 31.38 -10.73 15.52
C ALA A 652 32.55 -9.75 15.70
N THR A 653 32.36 -8.66 16.46
CA THR A 653 33.33 -7.54 16.51
C THR A 653 34.00 -7.31 17.87
N VAL A 654 33.39 -7.74 18.98
CA VAL A 654 33.95 -7.55 20.32
C VAL A 654 34.83 -8.74 20.73
N THR A 655 36.04 -8.46 21.24
CA THR A 655 36.96 -9.47 21.79
C THR A 655 37.38 -9.13 23.24
N PRO A 656 37.23 -10.06 24.20
CA PRO A 656 36.60 -11.39 24.07
C PRO A 656 35.10 -11.27 23.78
N SER A 657 34.56 -12.22 23.01
CA SER A 657 33.16 -12.19 22.63
C SER A 657 32.26 -12.31 23.87
N PRO A 658 31.20 -11.49 23.97
CA PRO A 658 30.29 -11.52 25.11
C PRO A 658 29.61 -12.89 25.19
N THR A 659 29.64 -13.51 26.37
CA THR A 659 29.11 -14.86 26.60
C THR A 659 27.73 -14.84 27.26
N LYS A 660 27.29 -13.67 27.75
CA LYS A 660 25.99 -13.48 28.40
C LYS A 660 25.25 -12.26 27.85
N HIS A 661 23.93 -12.37 27.73
CA HIS A 661 23.07 -11.28 27.26
C HIS A 661 23.19 -9.98 28.09
N LYS A 662 23.49 -10.08 29.39
CA LYS A 662 23.69 -8.93 30.29
C LYS A 662 24.99 -8.16 30.05
N GLU A 663 25.94 -8.72 29.29
CA GLU A 663 27.21 -8.06 28.93
C GLU A 663 27.05 -7.19 27.67
N LEU A 664 25.91 -7.34 26.98
CA LEU A 664 25.54 -6.53 25.81
C LEU A 664 24.70 -5.35 26.33
N GLU A 665 25.33 -4.20 26.58
CA GLU A 665 24.64 -2.94 26.87
C GLU A 665 23.97 -2.42 25.57
N LEU A 666 22.89 -3.08 25.14
CA LEU A 666 22.27 -2.86 23.83
C LEU A 666 21.43 -1.56 23.81
N ASP A 667 21.94 -0.52 23.16
CA ASP A 667 21.15 0.61 22.67
C ASP A 667 20.80 0.43 21.18
N SER A 668 19.56 0.02 20.90
CA SER A 668 19.09 -0.23 19.53
C SER A 668 18.98 1.02 18.68
N ALA A 669 18.69 2.19 19.28
CA ALA A 669 18.48 3.43 18.53
C ALA A 669 19.82 3.97 18.00
N HIS A 670 20.87 3.93 18.82
CA HIS A 670 22.22 4.28 18.38
C HIS A 670 22.74 3.31 17.33
N PHE A 671 22.49 2.01 17.48
CA PHE A 671 22.93 1.02 16.49
C PHE A 671 22.20 1.16 15.15
N GLU A 672 20.91 1.50 15.16
CA GLU A 672 20.14 1.80 13.94
C GLU A 672 20.75 2.97 13.14
N SER A 673 21.06 4.06 13.82
CA SER A 673 21.76 5.21 13.23
C SER A 673 23.16 4.82 12.75
N HIS A 674 23.87 3.96 13.50
CA HIS A 674 25.19 3.46 13.13
C HIS A 674 25.15 2.62 11.84
N VAL A 675 24.17 1.72 11.68
CA VAL A 675 23.98 0.91 10.47
C VAL A 675 23.66 1.80 9.27
N ARG A 676 22.75 2.77 9.40
CA ARG A 676 22.45 3.72 8.31
C ARG A 676 23.67 4.55 7.92
N HIS A 677 24.43 5.02 8.91
CA HIS A 677 25.66 5.77 8.67
C HIS A 677 26.69 4.93 7.92
N LEU A 678 26.95 3.70 8.38
CA LEU A 678 27.99 2.83 7.83
C LEU A 678 27.65 2.22 6.47
N CYS A 679 26.42 1.74 6.29
CA CYS A 679 26.00 1.04 5.08
C CYS A 679 25.38 1.97 4.03
N GLY A 680 25.05 3.21 4.40
CA GLY A 680 24.46 4.21 3.51
C GLY A 680 23.22 3.69 2.80
N LEU A 681 23.13 3.95 1.49
CA LEU A 681 22.00 3.56 0.65
C LEU A 681 21.95 2.05 0.35
N LEU A 682 22.95 1.24 0.72
CA LEU A 682 22.89 -0.20 0.46
C LEU A 682 21.82 -0.91 1.31
N VAL A 683 21.50 -0.31 2.46
CA VAL A 683 20.61 -0.89 3.46
C VAL A 683 19.58 0.15 3.89
N PHE A 684 18.32 -0.26 3.96
CA PHE A 684 17.27 0.54 4.58
C PHE A 684 16.56 -0.27 5.66
N ILE A 685 15.94 0.44 6.59
CA ILE A 685 15.28 -0.17 7.76
C ILE A 685 13.81 0.19 7.69
N ASN A 686 12.95 -0.83 7.69
CA ASN A 686 11.51 -0.69 7.67
C ASN A 686 10.89 -1.69 8.65
N ASP A 687 9.95 -1.24 9.49
CA ASP A 687 9.32 -2.06 10.55
C ASP A 687 10.33 -2.84 11.42
N GLU A 688 11.39 -2.16 11.89
CA GLU A 688 12.53 -2.73 12.64
C GLU A 688 13.32 -3.82 11.90
N ARG A 689 13.00 -4.12 10.64
CA ARG A 689 13.67 -5.11 9.80
C ARG A 689 14.61 -4.43 8.82
N ILE A 690 15.71 -5.11 8.53
CA ILE A 690 16.79 -4.60 7.68
C ILE A 690 16.64 -5.17 6.28
N PHE A 691 16.62 -4.30 5.28
CA PHE A 691 16.48 -4.63 3.87
C PHE A 691 17.69 -4.13 3.09
N LEU A 692 18.08 -4.88 2.06
CA LEU A 692 18.98 -4.37 1.03
C LEU A 692 18.19 -3.49 0.06
N ILE A 693 18.80 -2.43 -0.44
CA ILE A 693 18.18 -1.49 -1.41
C ILE A 693 17.61 -2.19 -2.63
N HIS A 694 18.29 -3.22 -3.09
CA HIS A 694 17.86 -4.03 -4.21
C HIS A 694 18.58 -5.37 -4.19
N GLN A 695 17.98 -6.39 -4.80
CA GLN A 695 18.57 -7.72 -4.90
C GLN A 695 19.93 -7.71 -5.63
N THR A 696 20.19 -6.75 -6.53
CA THR A 696 21.53 -6.56 -7.15
C THR A 696 22.61 -6.21 -6.15
N ALA A 697 22.28 -5.53 -5.04
CA ALA A 697 23.23 -5.28 -3.97
C ALA A 697 23.61 -6.58 -3.27
N LYS A 698 22.65 -7.49 -3.06
CA LYS A 698 22.91 -8.85 -2.56
C LYS A 698 23.81 -9.62 -3.51
N ASP A 699 23.50 -9.59 -4.80
CA ASP A 699 24.26 -10.30 -5.84
C ASP A 699 25.71 -9.77 -5.92
N PHE A 700 25.90 -8.45 -5.87
CA PHE A 700 27.22 -7.80 -5.80
C PHE A 700 28.02 -8.24 -4.57
N LEU A 701 27.40 -8.26 -3.39
CA LEU A 701 28.05 -8.69 -2.14
C LEU A 701 28.41 -10.18 -2.15
N VAL A 702 27.70 -11.01 -2.92
CA VAL A 702 27.90 -12.47 -3.00
C VAL A 702 28.82 -12.88 -4.17
N ALA A 703 29.03 -12.02 -5.17
CA ALA A 703 29.79 -12.34 -6.38
C ALA A 703 31.26 -12.71 -6.09
N ARG A 704 31.78 -13.68 -6.85
CA ARG A 704 33.19 -14.14 -6.81
C ARG A 704 34.02 -13.38 -7.85
N ASN A 705 35.17 -12.82 -7.45
CA ASN A 705 36.21 -12.45 -8.41
C ASN A 705 36.98 -13.70 -8.87
N ASP A 706 36.54 -14.32 -9.96
CA ASP A 706 37.34 -15.28 -10.71
C ASP A 706 38.21 -14.51 -11.75
N LEU A 707 39.26 -13.84 -11.29
CA LEU A 707 40.34 -13.35 -12.17
C LEU A 707 41.69 -13.54 -11.48
N THR A 708 42.30 -14.70 -11.74
CA THR A 708 43.74 -14.92 -11.59
C THR A 708 44.47 -14.37 -12.83
N ASP A 709 45.56 -13.64 -12.55
CA ASP A 709 46.73 -13.33 -13.38
C ASP A 709 46.86 -12.00 -14.18
N CYS A 710 47.90 -11.26 -13.77
CA CYS A 710 48.83 -10.39 -14.52
C CYS A 710 48.48 -8.89 -14.78
N HIS A 711 48.88 -7.99 -13.88
CA HIS A 711 50.10 -7.15 -14.02
C HIS A 711 50.23 -6.13 -12.87
N VAL A 712 51.46 -5.97 -12.37
CA VAL A 712 51.86 -5.06 -11.29
C VAL A 712 51.69 -3.60 -11.72
N GLY A 713 50.87 -2.86 -10.99
CA GLY A 713 50.74 -1.41 -11.03
C GLY A 713 49.91 -0.94 -9.83
N SER A 714 50.54 -0.19 -8.94
CA SER A 714 50.05 0.23 -7.62
C SER A 714 48.62 0.79 -7.61
N GLY A 715 47.74 0.15 -6.84
CA GLY A 715 46.35 0.54 -6.60
C GLY A 715 45.55 -0.67 -6.15
N ASP A 716 45.53 -0.95 -4.84
CA ASP A 716 45.00 -2.18 -4.24
C ASP A 716 43.55 -2.49 -4.67
N ILE A 717 43.41 -3.55 -5.47
CA ILE A 717 42.15 -4.09 -6.01
C ILE A 717 41.40 -4.83 -4.90
N LEU A 718 40.20 -4.33 -4.57
CA LEU A 718 39.35 -4.80 -3.49
C LEU A 718 38.44 -5.95 -3.96
N CYS A 719 38.91 -7.20 -3.83
CA CYS A 719 38.05 -8.37 -3.62
C CYS A 719 38.94 -9.59 -3.31
N SER A 720 39.24 -9.85 -2.03
CA SER A 720 40.01 -11.06 -1.67
C SER A 720 39.16 -12.19 -1.09
N HIS A 721 37.89 -11.98 -0.71
CA HIS A 721 37.09 -13.07 -0.10
C HIS A 721 35.60 -12.93 -0.41
N GLY A 722 35.14 -13.53 -1.52
CA GLY A 722 33.72 -13.72 -1.79
C GLY A 722 33.02 -14.45 -0.64
N ILE A 723 31.83 -13.98 -0.26
CA ILE A 723 31.06 -14.44 0.90
C ILE A 723 30.51 -15.86 0.65
N ARG A 724 31.14 -16.89 1.23
CA ARG A 724 30.52 -18.23 1.27
C ARG A 724 29.38 -18.27 2.29
N ARG A 725 28.20 -18.71 1.86
CA ARG A 725 27.24 -19.40 2.74
C ARG A 725 27.92 -20.70 3.24
N GLN A 726 28.21 -20.79 4.53
CA GLN A 726 28.38 -22.08 5.21
C GLN A 726 27.11 -22.42 5.96
#